data_AF-A0A0H2W9J7-F1
#
_entry.id   AF-A0A0H2W9J7-F1
#
_cell.length_a   1.000
_cell.length_b   1.000
_cell.length_c   1.000
_cell.angle_alpha   90.00
_cell.angle_beta   90.00
_cell.angle_gamma   90.00
#
_symmetry.space_group_name_H-M   'P 1'
#
loop_
_entity.id
_entity.type
_entity.pdbx_description
1 polymer ?
#
loop_
_entity_poly.entity_id
_entity_poly.type
_entity_poly.pdbx_seq_one_letter_code
_entity_poly.pdbx_strand_id
1 'polypeptide(L)'
;MKIVKPLAISPLTRVYRMHGREYLGVAALLIATLGDEPKLLAESALWRLAGDELRGYPLDMALPKACPEFLVSGYAYGKYASDPHACACEVGVRIAGLEKRLRVCGDRQWAGARITAPRPFERLPIDWDLAYGGAGCADNPRGRGAHAREGAPRDLPNVEYAHSPMRFAHEQPAPAGFCPVDAAWPARAGLYGALDRQWQEEDCPGFPRTLDPRYFNIAPADQQLPELRAFPDGARYELTHMHPDHATLAGNLPALRARSFVVRRGSDAPEEMPMRLTTAWFVPHRERVILIYHGVTPVRAFDASDVQTVLFGAEASGHARPADWYRQVIEWRTRDDRAALYALRDRDLLPEHALAPEAAATPEPTQQSAKQRQLRERLSVFPDAPRAQTPAPDRLAEFVEQQQALADEKRAALEAMRRELATSEVFSVGRRRGPPGRIAPADEDPARHAGALAESPDIRALERDADERLRGLYQQCAQHQDAPARLHGAAARARRECVASAAAAGQSLQGADLTGADLSGMDLRGARLAGAMLENADLSGADLTGADLSRTVLVRADLTRAKLVDARLTAANLSLAHCERTDFSGSDLSDGIFEQVHLRDCRFNGSVLASTRFDACRFDAVDFGRATLRELIFIEQSFSGVSFSDATIRKMLLMRCAFADVRFSAASIDGFGIVETQASGQLRFDRASVNKACFVGRCDIGRADFSFATLTEVNFRETQLVEANFGGARIGNCDFTDACLRAADLRGAKAEGSPFVRADLTRADLRDTDLIAAYLRGAKLDGADLRRANLFRANLSQILTDADTRWQGAYLNRAVRFPLAEART
;
A
#
# COMPACT_ATOMS: atom_id res chain seq x y z
N MET A 1 -4.10 -12.89 2.26
CA MET A 1 -2.87 -13.51 2.78
C MET A 1 -1.92 -12.42 3.30
N LYS A 2 -1.61 -12.41 4.60
CA LYS A 2 -0.57 -11.54 5.21
C LYS A 2 0.80 -12.22 5.07
N ILE A 3 1.87 -11.46 4.84
CA ILE A 3 3.24 -11.98 4.77
C ILE A 3 4.03 -11.48 5.98
N VAL A 4 4.63 -12.39 6.74
CA VAL A 4 5.52 -12.12 7.87
C VAL A 4 6.94 -12.53 7.49
N LYS A 5 7.89 -11.60 7.51
CA LYS A 5 9.27 -11.85 7.08
C LYS A 5 10.28 -10.95 7.80
N PRO A 6 11.57 -11.33 7.88
CA PRO A 6 12.66 -10.40 8.20
C PRO A 6 12.98 -9.48 7.01
N LEU A 7 13.81 -8.47 7.24
CA LEU A 7 14.25 -7.51 6.21
C LEU A 7 15.26 -8.12 5.21
N ALA A 8 16.00 -9.15 5.61
CA ALA A 8 16.97 -9.82 4.73
C ALA A 8 16.37 -10.85 3.75
N ILE A 9 15.11 -11.28 3.96
CA ILE A 9 14.44 -12.24 3.06
C ILE A 9 13.45 -11.50 2.16
N SER A 10 13.56 -11.74 0.85
CA SER A 10 12.56 -11.29 -0.12
C SER A 10 11.70 -12.45 -0.59
N PRO A 11 10.39 -12.46 -0.29
CA PRO A 11 9.51 -13.57 -0.66
C PRO A 11 8.86 -13.33 -2.02
N LEU A 12 8.79 -14.39 -2.81
CA LEU A 12 7.89 -14.49 -3.96
C LEU A 12 6.83 -15.54 -3.66
N THR A 13 5.60 -15.28 -4.09
CA THR A 13 4.50 -16.23 -3.96
C THR A 13 3.76 -16.35 -5.27
N ARG A 14 3.37 -17.57 -5.64
CA ARG A 14 2.62 -17.84 -6.86
C ARG A 14 1.64 -18.97 -6.61
N VAL A 15 0.37 -18.74 -6.93
CA VAL A 15 -0.61 -19.82 -6.99
C VAL A 15 -0.57 -20.43 -8.39
N TYR A 16 -0.59 -21.75 -8.46
CA TYR A 16 -0.62 -22.49 -9.72
C TYR A 16 -1.43 -23.78 -9.57
N ARG A 17 -1.98 -24.24 -10.69
CA ARG A 17 -2.72 -25.50 -10.78
C ARG A 17 -1.87 -26.56 -11.47
N MET A 18 -1.84 -27.77 -10.91
CA MET A 18 -1.16 -28.92 -11.50
C MET A 18 -1.91 -30.21 -11.07
N HIS A 19 -2.15 -31.13 -12.00
CA HIS A 19 -2.90 -32.37 -11.73
C HIS A 19 -4.26 -32.14 -11.04
N GLY A 20 -5.02 -31.14 -11.50
CA GLY A 20 -6.34 -30.78 -10.98
C GLY A 20 -6.35 -30.13 -9.59
N ARG A 21 -5.18 -29.93 -8.96
CA ARG A 21 -5.04 -29.36 -7.61
C ARG A 21 -4.39 -27.99 -7.64
N GLU A 22 -4.80 -27.13 -6.72
CA GLU A 22 -4.24 -25.79 -6.54
C GLU A 22 -3.09 -25.83 -5.52
N TYR A 23 -2.01 -25.14 -5.83
CA TYR A 23 -0.79 -25.09 -5.02
C TYR A 23 -0.35 -23.65 -4.81
N LEU A 24 0.07 -23.34 -3.60
CA LEU A 24 0.83 -22.12 -3.31
C LEU A 24 2.31 -22.47 -3.35
N GLY A 25 2.98 -22.02 -4.41
CA GLY A 25 4.43 -22.01 -4.50
C GLY A 25 4.99 -20.75 -3.85
N VAL A 26 6.07 -20.91 -3.09
CA VAL A 26 6.81 -19.80 -2.50
C VAL A 26 8.28 -19.92 -2.82
N ALA A 27 8.95 -18.77 -2.97
CA ALA A 27 10.39 -18.68 -3.00
C ALA A 27 10.87 -17.67 -1.94
N ALA A 28 11.81 -18.08 -1.09
CA ALA A 28 12.53 -17.18 -0.20
C ALA A 28 13.88 -16.85 -0.85
N LEU A 29 14.04 -15.60 -1.27
CA LEU A 29 15.24 -15.06 -1.90
C LEU A 29 16.14 -14.47 -0.80
N LEU A 30 17.38 -14.94 -0.74
CA LEU A 30 18.41 -14.43 0.14
C LEU A 30 19.62 -14.03 -0.69
N ILE A 31 20.33 -12.99 -0.27
CA ILE A 31 21.61 -12.58 -0.86
C ILE A 31 22.71 -12.71 0.20
N ALA A 32 23.84 -13.28 -0.16
CA ALA A 32 24.99 -13.43 0.72
C ALA A 32 26.30 -13.00 0.04
N THR A 33 27.29 -12.64 0.85
CA THR A 33 28.68 -12.46 0.39
C THR A 33 29.30 -13.81 0.05
N LEU A 34 30.26 -13.80 -0.89
CA LEU A 34 31.15 -14.94 -1.13
C LEU A 34 32.27 -14.96 -0.08
N GLY A 35 32.77 -16.15 0.25
CA GLY A 35 33.90 -16.37 1.15
C GLY A 35 33.70 -17.59 2.05
N ASP A 36 34.62 -17.80 2.98
CA ASP A 36 34.55 -18.90 3.96
C ASP A 36 33.45 -18.65 5.02
N GLU A 37 33.20 -17.38 5.36
CA GLU A 37 32.16 -16.94 6.30
C GLU A 37 31.13 -16.02 5.62
N PRO A 38 30.20 -16.58 4.82
CA PRO A 38 29.26 -15.76 4.07
C PRO A 38 28.28 -15.03 5.01
N LYS A 39 28.02 -13.75 4.74
CA LYS A 39 27.08 -12.91 5.49
C LYS A 39 25.87 -12.53 4.62
N LEU A 40 24.69 -12.63 5.18
CA LEU A 40 23.43 -12.20 4.58
C LEU A 40 23.36 -10.67 4.51
N LEU A 41 22.86 -10.17 3.39
CA LEU A 41 22.60 -8.74 3.17
C LEU A 41 21.09 -8.47 3.19
N ALA A 42 20.71 -7.19 3.32
CA ALA A 42 19.32 -6.77 3.24
C ALA A 42 18.71 -7.03 1.86
N GLU A 43 17.38 -7.20 1.77
CA GLU A 43 16.70 -7.45 0.49
C GLU A 43 16.84 -6.31 -0.53
N SER A 44 17.09 -5.08 -0.07
CA SER A 44 17.36 -3.93 -0.95
C SER A 44 18.65 -4.13 -1.76
N ALA A 45 19.66 -4.77 -1.17
CA ALA A 45 20.89 -5.13 -1.88
C ALA A 45 20.63 -6.23 -2.93
N LEU A 46 19.72 -7.16 -2.65
CA LEU A 46 19.29 -8.19 -3.61
C LEU A 46 18.69 -7.57 -4.86
N TRP A 47 17.69 -6.69 -4.70
CA TRP A 47 17.00 -6.10 -5.85
C TRP A 47 17.87 -5.12 -6.63
N ARG A 48 18.78 -4.39 -5.96
CA ARG A 48 19.78 -3.55 -6.64
C ARG A 48 20.73 -4.41 -7.47
N LEU A 49 21.30 -5.47 -6.89
CA LEU A 49 22.16 -6.40 -7.60
C LEU A 49 21.43 -7.06 -8.79
N ALA A 50 20.18 -7.47 -8.59
CA ALA A 50 19.37 -8.08 -9.63
C ALA A 50 19.14 -7.15 -10.82
N GLY A 51 18.79 -5.89 -10.55
CA GLY A 51 18.61 -4.86 -11.58
C GLY A 51 19.90 -4.53 -12.34
N ASP A 52 21.02 -4.45 -11.63
CA ASP A 52 22.31 -4.06 -12.22
C ASP A 52 22.97 -5.19 -13.03
N GLU A 53 22.86 -6.45 -12.59
CA GLU A 53 23.73 -7.54 -13.07
C GLU A 53 23.00 -8.67 -13.79
N LEU A 54 21.68 -8.84 -13.63
CA LEU A 54 20.96 -9.98 -14.25
C LEU A 54 20.43 -9.70 -15.66
N ARG A 55 20.71 -8.52 -16.25
CA ARG A 55 20.50 -8.21 -17.68
C ARG A 55 19.11 -8.58 -18.23
N GLY A 56 18.08 -8.38 -17.41
CA GLY A 56 16.69 -8.64 -17.79
C GLY A 56 16.25 -10.10 -17.67
N TYR A 57 17.09 -11.02 -17.21
CA TYR A 57 16.66 -12.38 -16.89
C TYR A 57 15.71 -12.37 -15.68
N PRO A 58 14.58 -13.11 -15.74
CA PRO A 58 13.70 -13.24 -14.59
C PRO A 58 14.43 -14.01 -13.48
N LEU A 59 14.37 -13.47 -12.25
CA LEU A 59 15.07 -14.07 -11.10
C LEU A 59 14.46 -15.43 -10.72
N ASP A 60 13.16 -15.45 -10.45
CA ASP A 60 12.42 -16.69 -10.16
C ASP A 60 10.90 -16.48 -10.31
N MET A 61 10.16 -17.59 -10.41
CA MET A 61 8.70 -17.62 -10.59
C MET A 61 7.95 -18.23 -9.39
N ALA A 62 8.63 -18.54 -8.29
CA ALA A 62 8.12 -19.26 -7.13
C ALA A 62 7.48 -20.61 -7.48
N LEU A 63 8.03 -21.31 -8.48
CA LEU A 63 7.57 -22.63 -8.93
C LEU A 63 8.55 -23.71 -8.42
N PRO A 64 8.07 -24.91 -8.07
CA PRO A 64 8.94 -25.95 -7.52
C PRO A 64 9.95 -26.43 -8.55
N LYS A 65 11.24 -26.33 -8.24
CA LYS A 65 12.30 -26.93 -9.07
C LYS A 65 12.43 -28.43 -8.77
N ALA A 66 12.71 -29.21 -9.82
CA ALA A 66 12.87 -30.66 -9.72
C ALA A 66 14.12 -31.02 -8.89
N CYS A 67 15.21 -30.30 -9.15
CA CYS A 67 16.52 -30.49 -8.54
C CYS A 67 17.24 -29.14 -8.35
N PRO A 68 18.32 -29.08 -7.54
CA PRO A 68 19.11 -27.87 -7.40
C PRO A 68 19.90 -27.55 -8.67
N GLU A 69 20.06 -26.26 -8.94
CA GLU A 69 20.80 -25.74 -10.09
C GLU A 69 21.68 -24.55 -9.69
N PHE A 70 22.73 -24.29 -10.46
CA PHE A 70 23.50 -23.05 -10.30
C PHE A 70 23.47 -22.20 -11.56
N LEU A 71 23.61 -20.89 -11.40
CA LEU A 71 23.66 -19.90 -12.47
C LEU A 71 24.82 -18.94 -12.22
N VAL A 72 25.32 -18.30 -13.27
CA VAL A 72 26.33 -17.24 -13.14
C VAL A 72 25.97 -16.04 -14.01
N SER A 73 26.01 -14.86 -13.40
CA SER A 73 26.01 -13.57 -14.10
C SER A 73 27.33 -12.88 -13.83
N GLY A 74 28.20 -12.80 -14.85
CA GLY A 74 29.54 -12.26 -14.65
C GLY A 74 30.32 -12.09 -15.95
N TYR A 75 31.63 -12.00 -15.78
CA TYR A 75 32.58 -11.69 -16.84
C TYR A 75 33.74 -12.66 -16.82
N ALA A 76 34.31 -12.92 -18.00
CA ALA A 76 35.63 -13.48 -18.14
C ALA A 76 36.65 -12.34 -18.30
N TYR A 77 37.83 -12.50 -17.72
CA TYR A 77 38.88 -11.47 -17.77
C TYR A 77 40.06 -11.96 -18.61
N GLY A 78 40.44 -11.19 -19.63
CA GLY A 78 41.47 -11.60 -20.61
C GLY A 78 42.87 -11.71 -20.01
N LYS A 79 43.11 -11.06 -18.85
CA LYS A 79 44.37 -11.18 -18.11
C LYS A 79 44.67 -12.60 -17.61
N TYR A 80 43.65 -13.48 -17.55
CA TYR A 80 43.81 -14.89 -17.19
C TYR A 80 43.96 -15.81 -18.42
N ALA A 81 44.26 -15.25 -19.60
CA ALA A 81 44.55 -16.06 -20.77
C ALA A 81 45.79 -16.92 -20.54
N SER A 82 45.73 -18.19 -20.95
CA SER A 82 46.83 -19.15 -20.78
C SER A 82 48.09 -18.78 -21.56
N ASP A 83 47.93 -18.01 -22.64
CA ASP A 83 48.99 -17.35 -23.40
C ASP A 83 48.53 -15.91 -23.75
N PRO A 84 49.32 -14.85 -23.44
CA PRO A 84 49.00 -13.47 -23.80
C PRO A 84 48.69 -13.26 -25.29
N HIS A 85 49.25 -14.10 -26.17
CA HIS A 85 49.01 -14.08 -27.61
C HIS A 85 47.79 -14.91 -28.04
N ALA A 86 47.34 -15.85 -27.20
CA ALA A 86 46.16 -16.68 -27.49
C ALA A 86 44.83 -15.99 -27.18
N CYS A 87 44.83 -14.91 -26.38
CA CYS A 87 43.65 -14.07 -26.07
C CYS A 87 42.38 -14.91 -25.76
N ALA A 88 42.56 -15.98 -24.99
CA ALA A 88 41.55 -16.96 -24.62
C ALA A 88 41.78 -17.39 -23.16
N CYS A 89 40.75 -17.32 -22.33
CA CYS A 89 40.78 -17.78 -20.95
C CYS A 89 39.72 -18.85 -20.69
N GLU A 90 39.99 -19.74 -19.74
CA GLU A 90 39.03 -20.73 -19.26
C GLU A 90 38.35 -20.19 -18.00
N VAL A 91 37.02 -20.25 -17.96
CA VAL A 91 36.22 -19.90 -16.78
C VAL A 91 35.49 -21.13 -16.30
N GLY A 92 35.38 -21.30 -14.98
CA GLY A 92 34.84 -22.53 -14.40
C GLY A 92 34.02 -22.32 -13.14
N VAL A 93 33.10 -23.24 -12.91
CA VAL A 93 32.37 -23.39 -11.64
C VAL A 93 32.46 -24.84 -11.19
N ARG A 94 32.84 -25.04 -9.94
CA ARG A 94 32.78 -26.34 -9.26
C ARG A 94 31.95 -26.20 -8.00
N ILE A 95 30.86 -26.95 -7.87
CA ILE A 95 29.98 -26.92 -6.69
C ILE A 95 29.28 -28.27 -6.53
N ALA A 96 29.22 -28.77 -5.28
CA ALA A 96 28.51 -30.00 -4.93
C ALA A 96 28.86 -31.22 -5.82
N GLY A 97 30.12 -31.32 -6.26
CA GLY A 97 30.61 -32.42 -7.11
C GLY A 97 30.42 -32.22 -8.63
N LEU A 98 29.66 -31.20 -9.05
CA LEU A 98 29.49 -30.83 -10.46
C LEU A 98 30.55 -29.80 -10.86
N GLU A 99 31.16 -29.99 -12.03
CA GLU A 99 32.14 -29.07 -12.62
C GLU A 99 31.73 -28.69 -14.05
N LYS A 100 31.69 -27.39 -14.34
CA LYS A 100 31.47 -26.87 -15.68
C LYS A 100 32.54 -25.85 -16.04
N ARG A 101 33.15 -26.01 -17.22
CA ARG A 101 34.19 -25.14 -17.75
C ARG A 101 33.87 -24.66 -19.15
N LEU A 102 34.02 -23.35 -19.36
CA LEU A 102 33.82 -22.68 -20.63
C LEU A 102 35.12 -22.01 -21.07
N ARG A 103 35.35 -22.01 -22.37
CA ARG A 103 36.42 -21.25 -23.01
C ARG A 103 35.85 -19.92 -23.48
N VAL A 104 36.48 -18.82 -23.08
CA VAL A 104 36.10 -17.46 -23.49
C VAL A 104 37.23 -16.81 -24.27
N CYS A 105 36.93 -16.37 -25.47
CA CYS A 105 37.90 -15.79 -26.40
C CYS A 105 37.47 -14.40 -26.85
N GLY A 106 38.47 -13.58 -27.19
CA GLY A 106 38.22 -12.33 -27.91
C GLY A 106 37.62 -12.55 -29.29
N ASP A 107 37.22 -11.44 -29.91
CA ASP A 107 36.52 -11.47 -31.20
C ASP A 107 37.37 -12.16 -32.28
N ARG A 108 36.72 -13.06 -33.02
CA ARG A 108 37.27 -13.85 -34.11
C ARG A 108 36.27 -13.96 -35.24
N GLN A 109 36.77 -14.07 -36.45
CA GLN A 109 35.96 -14.18 -37.66
C GLN A 109 36.51 -15.28 -38.59
N TRP A 110 35.65 -15.76 -39.48
CA TRP A 110 36.04 -16.61 -40.60
C TRP A 110 36.68 -15.77 -41.70
N ALA A 111 37.94 -16.05 -42.01
CA ALA A 111 38.68 -15.57 -43.18
C ALA A 111 38.84 -16.73 -44.17
N GLY A 112 37.81 -16.96 -44.98
CA GLY A 112 37.70 -18.17 -45.81
C GLY A 112 37.57 -19.42 -44.93
N ALA A 113 38.47 -20.39 -45.10
CA ALA A 113 38.51 -21.62 -44.29
C ALA A 113 39.33 -21.49 -42.99
N ARG A 114 39.90 -20.31 -42.69
CA ARG A 114 40.74 -20.08 -41.52
C ARG A 114 40.05 -19.14 -40.52
N ILE A 115 40.37 -19.33 -39.24
CA ILE A 115 39.91 -18.46 -38.14
C ILE A 115 40.96 -17.35 -37.95
N THR A 116 40.52 -16.09 -37.82
CA THR A 116 41.43 -14.97 -37.50
C THR A 116 42.03 -15.12 -36.10
N ALA A 117 43.18 -14.49 -35.86
CA ALA A 117 43.72 -14.39 -34.50
C ALA A 117 42.70 -13.68 -33.57
N PRO A 118 42.47 -14.20 -32.35
CA PRO A 118 41.58 -13.56 -31.38
C PRO A 118 42.11 -12.20 -30.96
N ARG A 119 41.22 -11.20 -30.90
CA ARG A 119 41.58 -9.87 -30.40
C ARG A 119 41.77 -9.91 -28.87
N PRO A 120 42.76 -9.19 -28.30
CA PRO A 120 42.83 -9.01 -26.85
C PRO A 120 41.55 -8.38 -26.31
N PHE A 121 41.15 -8.77 -25.10
CA PHE A 121 40.00 -8.20 -24.40
C PHE A 121 40.34 -7.98 -22.94
N GLU A 122 39.82 -6.91 -22.34
CA GLU A 122 39.96 -6.65 -20.91
C GLU A 122 39.00 -7.54 -20.11
N ARG A 123 37.71 -7.45 -20.46
CA ARG A 123 36.64 -8.31 -19.93
C ARG A 123 35.59 -8.58 -21.00
N LEU A 124 35.02 -9.78 -20.98
CA LEU A 124 33.88 -10.15 -21.81
C LEU A 124 32.74 -10.68 -20.95
N PRO A 125 31.49 -10.27 -21.20
CA PRO A 125 30.34 -10.85 -20.51
C PRO A 125 30.20 -12.33 -20.86
N ILE A 126 29.85 -13.16 -19.88
CA ILE A 126 29.48 -14.56 -20.15
C ILE A 126 27.97 -14.59 -20.35
N ASP A 127 27.51 -14.51 -21.59
CA ASP A 127 26.08 -14.35 -21.94
C ASP A 127 25.74 -15.05 -23.27
N TRP A 128 24.45 -15.28 -23.51
CA TRP A 128 23.96 -15.94 -24.73
C TRP A 128 24.28 -15.16 -26.00
N ASP A 129 24.35 -13.82 -25.94
CA ASP A 129 24.70 -12.96 -27.09
C ASP A 129 26.14 -13.20 -27.63
N LEU A 130 26.98 -13.84 -26.82
CA LEU A 130 28.38 -14.19 -27.12
C LEU A 130 28.61 -15.69 -27.31
N ALA A 131 27.59 -16.51 -27.05
CA ALA A 131 27.61 -17.95 -27.30
C ALA A 131 27.23 -18.27 -28.76
N TYR A 132 27.43 -19.52 -29.16
CA TYR A 132 26.99 -19.98 -30.49
C TYR A 132 25.49 -19.76 -30.66
N GLY A 133 25.09 -19.22 -31.82
CA GLY A 133 23.68 -18.97 -32.14
C GLY A 133 23.50 -17.92 -33.24
N GLY A 134 22.30 -17.36 -33.30
CA GLY A 134 21.90 -16.33 -34.26
C GLY A 134 20.64 -16.70 -35.03
N ALA A 135 20.31 -15.89 -36.05
CA ALA A 135 19.13 -16.11 -36.88
C ALA A 135 19.12 -17.54 -37.46
N GLY A 136 18.07 -18.32 -37.22
CA GLY A 136 17.96 -19.72 -37.64
C GLY A 136 18.42 -20.77 -36.60
N CYS A 137 19.06 -20.36 -35.50
CA CYS A 137 19.38 -21.25 -34.38
C CYS A 137 18.30 -21.16 -33.30
N ALA A 138 17.42 -22.16 -33.21
CA ALA A 138 16.32 -22.17 -32.25
C ALA A 138 16.80 -22.26 -30.78
N ASP A 139 17.94 -22.89 -30.53
CA ASP A 139 18.52 -23.07 -29.19
C ASP A 139 19.19 -21.81 -28.63
N ASN A 140 19.54 -20.85 -29.49
CA ASN A 140 20.00 -19.53 -29.08
C ASN A 140 19.83 -18.51 -30.22
N PRO A 141 18.63 -17.96 -30.42
CA PRO A 141 18.36 -17.01 -31.50
C PRO A 141 19.14 -15.69 -31.38
N ARG A 142 19.60 -15.36 -30.16
CA ARG A 142 20.32 -14.12 -29.83
C ARG A 142 21.84 -14.25 -29.98
N GLY A 143 22.35 -15.48 -30.09
CA GLY A 143 23.79 -15.74 -30.17
C GLY A 143 24.43 -15.29 -31.46
N ARG A 144 25.69 -15.71 -31.64
CA ARG A 144 26.49 -15.38 -32.83
C ARG A 144 27.19 -16.60 -33.41
N GLY A 145 27.56 -16.47 -34.67
CA GLY A 145 28.36 -17.47 -35.37
C GLY A 145 27.60 -18.60 -36.04
N ALA A 146 26.26 -18.63 -36.02
CA ALA A 146 25.49 -19.52 -36.91
C ALA A 146 25.53 -19.04 -38.38
N HIS A 147 25.37 -17.73 -38.61
CA HIS A 147 25.37 -17.13 -39.96
C HIS A 147 26.13 -15.80 -40.00
N ALA A 148 26.56 -15.41 -41.20
CA ALA A 148 27.13 -14.08 -41.43
C ALA A 148 26.05 -13.00 -41.38
N ARG A 149 26.41 -11.80 -40.91
CA ARG A 149 25.56 -10.61 -41.09
C ARG A 149 25.68 -10.16 -42.56
N GLU A 150 24.62 -9.60 -43.14
CA GLU A 150 24.65 -9.14 -44.54
C GLU A 150 25.85 -8.22 -44.80
N GLY A 151 26.70 -8.59 -45.76
CA GLY A 151 27.90 -7.82 -46.13
C GLY A 151 29.11 -7.93 -45.19
N ALA A 152 29.08 -8.78 -44.16
CA ALA A 152 30.18 -8.95 -43.20
C ALA A 152 30.71 -10.40 -43.14
N PRO A 153 32.00 -10.62 -42.78
CA PRO A 153 32.51 -11.96 -42.50
C PRO A 153 31.77 -12.59 -41.31
N ARG A 154 31.62 -13.92 -41.32
CA ARG A 154 30.95 -14.67 -40.25
C ARG A 154 31.78 -14.62 -38.97
N ASP A 155 31.22 -14.07 -37.90
CA ASP A 155 31.83 -14.08 -36.56
C ASP A 155 31.87 -15.50 -35.97
N LEU A 156 32.79 -15.76 -35.06
CA LEU A 156 32.77 -16.95 -34.20
C LEU A 156 32.17 -16.61 -32.83
N PRO A 157 31.59 -17.60 -32.12
CA PRO A 157 31.24 -17.41 -30.72
C PRO A 157 32.47 -17.08 -29.87
N ASN A 158 32.26 -16.20 -28.89
CA ASN A 158 33.26 -15.87 -27.90
C ASN A 158 33.22 -16.85 -26.73
N VAL A 159 32.03 -17.35 -26.37
CA VAL A 159 31.81 -18.31 -25.28
C VAL A 159 31.53 -19.69 -25.87
N GLU A 160 32.37 -20.66 -25.54
CA GLU A 160 32.33 -22.03 -26.06
C GLU A 160 32.55 -23.06 -24.94
N TYR A 161 32.15 -24.30 -25.14
CA TYR A 161 32.56 -25.39 -24.24
C TYR A 161 34.06 -25.64 -24.36
N ALA A 162 34.76 -25.71 -23.22
CA ALA A 162 36.23 -25.84 -23.22
C ALA A 162 36.72 -27.11 -23.96
N HIS A 163 35.96 -28.20 -23.85
CA HIS A 163 36.27 -29.49 -24.48
C HIS A 163 35.80 -29.61 -25.94
N SER A 164 35.00 -28.65 -26.45
CA SER A 164 34.41 -28.71 -27.79
C SER A 164 34.33 -27.32 -28.45
N PRO A 165 35.46 -26.64 -28.70
CA PRO A 165 35.47 -25.37 -29.41
C PRO A 165 35.23 -25.57 -30.90
N MET A 166 34.63 -24.58 -31.55
CA MET A 166 34.39 -24.55 -32.99
C MET A 166 35.72 -24.43 -33.75
N ARG A 167 36.00 -25.40 -34.62
CA ARG A 167 37.21 -25.52 -35.44
C ARG A 167 36.94 -25.37 -36.92
N PHE A 168 35.73 -25.70 -37.38
CA PHE A 168 35.35 -25.68 -38.80
C PHE A 168 34.04 -24.94 -39.03
N ALA A 169 33.92 -24.23 -40.16
CA ALA A 169 32.76 -23.38 -40.44
C ALA A 169 31.43 -24.15 -40.59
N HIS A 170 31.46 -25.46 -40.87
CA HIS A 170 30.26 -26.27 -41.01
C HIS A 170 29.73 -26.82 -39.67
N GLU A 171 30.52 -26.70 -38.58
CA GLU A 171 30.11 -27.17 -37.27
C GLU A 171 28.96 -26.32 -36.71
N GLN A 172 28.09 -26.98 -35.96
CA GLN A 172 26.97 -26.34 -35.25
C GLN A 172 27.03 -26.77 -33.78
N PRO A 173 27.98 -26.22 -32.99
CA PRO A 173 28.12 -26.60 -31.58
C PRO A 173 26.88 -26.17 -30.77
N ALA A 174 26.66 -26.83 -29.63
CA ALA A 174 25.62 -26.39 -28.70
C ALA A 174 25.98 -25.01 -28.09
N PRO A 175 25.01 -24.10 -27.92
CA PRO A 175 25.23 -22.85 -27.21
C PRO A 175 25.75 -23.10 -25.79
N ALA A 176 26.88 -22.50 -25.45
CA ALA A 176 27.52 -22.65 -24.14
C ALA A 176 27.32 -21.39 -23.28
N GLY A 177 26.97 -21.53 -22.02
CA GLY A 177 26.75 -20.39 -21.13
C GLY A 177 26.44 -20.81 -19.70
N PHE A 178 26.32 -19.83 -18.79
CA PHE A 178 25.88 -20.04 -17.41
C PHE A 178 24.52 -19.43 -17.09
N CYS A 179 23.95 -18.65 -18.01
CA CYS A 179 22.74 -17.86 -17.83
C CYS A 179 21.47 -18.71 -17.97
N PRO A 180 20.30 -18.18 -17.56
CA PRO A 180 19.03 -18.88 -17.72
C PRO A 180 18.69 -19.16 -19.19
N VAL A 181 18.15 -20.34 -19.46
CA VAL A 181 17.60 -20.74 -20.75
C VAL A 181 16.17 -20.20 -20.88
N ASP A 182 15.86 -19.57 -22.01
CA ASP A 182 14.53 -19.00 -22.26
C ASP A 182 13.48 -20.12 -22.34
N ALA A 183 12.27 -19.84 -21.84
CA ALA A 183 11.17 -20.82 -21.84
C ALA A 183 10.71 -21.18 -23.27
N ALA A 184 10.92 -20.30 -24.25
CA ALA A 184 10.57 -20.52 -25.64
C ALA A 184 11.61 -21.37 -26.40
N TRP A 185 12.81 -21.58 -25.85
CA TRP A 185 13.86 -22.34 -26.54
C TRP A 185 13.59 -23.85 -26.43
N PRO A 186 13.93 -24.67 -27.44
CA PRO A 186 13.61 -26.10 -27.49
C PRO A 186 14.01 -26.87 -26.22
N ALA A 187 15.18 -26.55 -25.65
CA ALA A 187 15.69 -27.16 -24.42
C ALA A 187 14.73 -27.05 -23.21
N ARG A 188 13.87 -26.03 -23.16
CA ARG A 188 12.84 -25.87 -22.13
C ARG A 188 11.43 -26.06 -22.68
N ALA A 189 11.11 -25.51 -23.84
CA ALA A 189 9.78 -25.64 -24.46
C ALA A 189 9.37 -27.12 -24.64
N GLY A 190 10.33 -28.00 -24.96
CA GLY A 190 10.10 -29.43 -25.08
C GLY A 190 9.70 -30.13 -23.77
N LEU A 191 9.92 -29.50 -22.62
CA LEU A 191 9.59 -30.04 -21.29
C LEU A 191 8.20 -29.62 -20.80
N TYR A 192 7.52 -28.69 -21.49
CA TYR A 192 6.25 -28.13 -21.01
C TYR A 192 5.09 -29.15 -21.01
N GLY A 193 5.14 -30.16 -21.89
CA GLY A 193 4.08 -31.16 -22.03
C GLY A 193 3.01 -30.79 -23.06
N ALA A 194 2.10 -31.73 -23.33
CA ALA A 194 1.05 -31.61 -24.32
C ALA A 194 -0.20 -30.89 -23.78
N LEU A 195 -0.71 -29.91 -24.53
CA LEU A 195 -1.96 -29.21 -24.26
C LEU A 195 -3.15 -29.96 -24.87
N ASP A 196 -3.41 -31.16 -24.35
CA ASP A 196 -4.48 -32.03 -24.82
C ASP A 196 -5.86 -31.62 -24.31
N ARG A 197 -6.89 -32.40 -24.71
CA ARG A 197 -8.27 -32.18 -24.29
C ARG A 197 -8.44 -32.29 -22.77
N GLN A 198 -7.71 -33.20 -22.12
CA GLN A 198 -7.74 -33.36 -20.67
C GLN A 198 -7.25 -32.09 -19.98
N TRP A 199 -6.15 -31.49 -20.46
CA TRP A 199 -5.68 -30.22 -19.93
C TRP A 199 -6.73 -29.12 -20.10
N GLN A 200 -7.35 -29.00 -21.28
CA GLN A 200 -8.36 -27.97 -21.53
C GLN A 200 -9.58 -28.10 -20.61
N GLU A 201 -10.04 -29.32 -20.34
CA GLU A 201 -11.26 -29.60 -19.57
C GLU A 201 -11.02 -29.60 -18.04
N GLU A 202 -9.86 -30.08 -17.57
CA GLU A 202 -9.61 -30.32 -16.13
C GLU A 202 -8.50 -29.45 -15.52
N ASP A 203 -7.45 -29.14 -16.27
CA ASP A 203 -6.21 -28.56 -15.71
C ASP A 203 -6.00 -27.09 -16.06
N CYS A 204 -6.61 -26.57 -17.13
CA CYS A 204 -6.55 -25.16 -17.54
C CYS A 204 -7.12 -24.26 -16.41
N PRO A 205 -6.55 -23.08 -16.11
CA PRO A 205 -5.36 -22.44 -16.69
C PRO A 205 -4.03 -22.88 -16.04
N GLY A 206 -3.93 -24.10 -15.54
CA GLY A 206 -2.73 -24.69 -14.92
C GLY A 206 -1.75 -25.35 -15.89
N PHE A 207 -0.86 -26.18 -15.36
CA PHE A 207 0.13 -26.93 -16.13
C PHE A 207 -0.42 -28.29 -16.60
N PRO A 208 -0.04 -28.76 -17.80
CA PRO A 208 -0.42 -30.08 -18.30
C PRO A 208 0.20 -31.18 -17.45
N ARG A 209 -0.50 -32.32 -17.34
CA ARG A 209 -0.06 -33.47 -16.53
C ARG A 209 1.20 -34.14 -17.08
N THR A 210 1.48 -33.94 -18.36
CA THR A 210 2.65 -34.45 -19.06
C THR A 210 3.88 -33.55 -18.93
N LEU A 211 3.78 -32.43 -18.19
CA LEU A 211 4.91 -31.54 -17.93
C LEU A 211 6.03 -32.27 -17.20
N ASP A 212 7.25 -32.17 -17.72
CA ASP A 212 8.45 -32.59 -17.00
C ASP A 212 8.80 -31.52 -15.96
N PRO A 213 8.89 -31.85 -14.65
CA PRO A 213 9.20 -30.88 -13.60
C PRO A 213 10.50 -30.09 -13.82
N ARG A 214 11.45 -30.61 -14.62
CA ARG A 214 12.67 -29.88 -15.03
C ARG A 214 12.37 -28.64 -15.87
N TYR A 215 11.17 -28.47 -16.39
CA TYR A 215 10.73 -27.22 -17.03
C TYR A 215 10.93 -25.99 -16.12
N PHE A 216 10.78 -26.18 -14.80
CA PHE A 216 10.96 -25.11 -13.80
C PHE A 216 12.42 -24.83 -13.44
N ASN A 217 13.33 -25.74 -13.79
CA ASN A 217 14.76 -25.48 -13.77
C ASN A 217 15.10 -24.59 -14.97
N ILE A 218 15.71 -23.44 -14.71
CA ILE A 218 16.01 -22.45 -15.75
C ILE A 218 17.48 -22.49 -16.17
N ALA A 219 18.34 -23.18 -15.42
CA ALA A 219 19.72 -23.37 -15.82
C ALA A 219 19.85 -24.41 -16.95
N PRO A 220 20.90 -24.33 -17.79
CA PRO A 220 21.28 -25.41 -18.70
C PRO A 220 21.40 -26.76 -17.98
N ALA A 221 21.13 -27.86 -18.69
CA ALA A 221 21.06 -29.21 -18.08
C ALA A 221 22.36 -29.65 -17.40
N ASP A 222 23.51 -29.17 -17.87
CA ASP A 222 24.85 -29.40 -17.30
C ASP A 222 25.17 -28.51 -16.08
N GLN A 223 24.21 -27.74 -15.59
CA GLN A 223 24.25 -26.96 -14.34
C GLN A 223 23.22 -27.43 -13.31
N GLN A 224 22.50 -28.50 -13.62
CA GLN A 224 21.47 -29.10 -12.77
C GLN A 224 22.04 -30.35 -12.09
N LEU A 225 21.69 -30.57 -10.82
CA LEU A 225 22.13 -31.70 -10.01
C LEU A 225 20.95 -32.65 -9.73
N PRO A 226 20.52 -33.48 -10.70
CA PRO A 226 19.28 -34.28 -10.62
C PRO A 226 19.28 -35.33 -9.50
N GLU A 227 20.47 -35.73 -9.01
CA GLU A 227 20.62 -36.68 -7.91
C GLU A 227 20.32 -36.05 -6.53
N LEU A 228 20.27 -34.72 -6.45
CA LEU A 228 20.04 -33.98 -5.22
C LEU A 228 18.62 -33.41 -5.19
N ARG A 229 18.05 -33.31 -3.98
CA ARG A 229 16.76 -32.64 -3.76
C ARG A 229 16.89 -31.16 -3.40
N ALA A 230 18.04 -30.78 -2.84
CA ALA A 230 18.43 -29.43 -2.44
C ALA A 230 19.96 -29.39 -2.36
N PHE A 231 20.58 -28.21 -2.43
CA PHE A 231 22.00 -28.06 -2.14
C PHE A 231 22.30 -28.50 -0.69
N PRO A 232 23.42 -29.19 -0.44
CA PRO A 232 23.88 -29.44 0.92
C PRO A 232 24.15 -28.14 1.68
N ASP A 233 23.88 -28.15 2.98
CA ASP A 233 24.21 -27.02 3.85
C ASP A 233 25.73 -26.80 3.83
N GLY A 234 26.15 -25.55 3.66
CA GLY A 234 27.58 -25.25 3.60
C GLY A 234 28.27 -25.73 2.32
N ALA A 235 27.54 -26.02 1.23
CA ALA A 235 28.13 -26.55 0.01
C ALA A 235 29.32 -25.70 -0.48
N ARG A 236 30.49 -26.35 -0.60
CA ARG A 236 31.71 -25.70 -1.08
C ARG A 236 31.61 -25.40 -2.57
N TYR A 237 32.03 -24.20 -2.95
CA TYR A 237 32.12 -23.77 -4.34
C TYR A 237 33.54 -23.28 -4.69
N GLU A 238 33.83 -23.29 -5.98
CA GLU A 238 35.02 -22.69 -6.57
C GLU A 238 34.65 -22.06 -7.91
N LEU A 239 35.05 -20.80 -8.11
CA LEU A 239 34.78 -19.99 -9.29
C LEU A 239 36.12 -19.55 -9.88
N THR A 240 36.40 -19.94 -11.12
CA THR A 240 37.71 -19.72 -11.76
C THR A 240 37.61 -18.64 -12.82
N HIS A 241 38.51 -17.65 -12.74
CA HIS A 241 38.75 -16.56 -13.70
C HIS A 241 37.54 -15.64 -13.98
N MET A 242 36.61 -15.54 -13.03
CA MET A 242 35.40 -14.70 -13.12
C MET A 242 35.43 -13.44 -12.24
N HIS A 243 36.55 -13.14 -11.59
CA HIS A 243 36.73 -11.94 -10.74
C HIS A 243 37.84 -11.05 -11.31
N PRO A 244 37.73 -9.71 -11.24
CA PRO A 244 38.77 -8.81 -11.75
C PRO A 244 40.10 -8.95 -11.05
N ASP A 245 40.16 -9.40 -9.79
CA ASP A 245 41.38 -9.44 -8.97
C ASP A 245 41.77 -10.84 -8.48
N HIS A 246 40.84 -11.80 -8.49
CA HIS A 246 41.03 -13.12 -7.90
C HIS A 246 40.94 -14.18 -9.00
N ALA A 247 42.05 -14.90 -9.25
CA ALA A 247 42.07 -15.97 -10.24
C ALA A 247 41.10 -17.10 -9.88
N THR A 248 40.96 -17.37 -8.58
CA THR A 248 39.99 -18.34 -8.05
C THR A 248 39.30 -17.73 -6.83
N LEU A 249 37.98 -17.75 -6.82
CA LEU A 249 37.15 -17.48 -5.63
C LEU A 249 36.59 -18.79 -5.11
N ALA A 250 36.96 -19.18 -3.90
CA ALA A 250 36.44 -20.35 -3.22
C ALA A 250 35.77 -19.96 -1.90
N GLY A 251 34.84 -20.78 -1.44
CA GLY A 251 34.15 -20.57 -0.18
C GLY A 251 33.02 -21.56 0.01
N ASN A 252 32.13 -21.25 0.95
CA ASN A 252 30.98 -22.09 1.27
C ASN A 252 29.68 -21.31 1.09
N LEU A 253 28.63 -21.97 0.58
CA LEU A 253 27.29 -21.40 0.70
C LEU A 253 26.92 -21.27 2.20
N PRO A 254 26.07 -20.29 2.58
CA PRO A 254 25.59 -20.19 3.96
C PRO A 254 24.99 -21.51 4.46
N ALA A 255 25.42 -21.96 5.65
CA ALA A 255 24.86 -23.13 6.33
C ALA A 255 23.52 -22.78 7.00
N LEU A 256 22.54 -22.40 6.17
CA LEU A 256 21.23 -21.92 6.57
C LEU A 256 20.12 -22.77 5.98
N ARG A 257 19.13 -23.07 6.83
CA ARG A 257 17.87 -23.69 6.43
C ARG A 257 16.76 -22.64 6.47
N ALA A 258 16.22 -22.29 5.31
CA ALA A 258 15.00 -21.50 5.25
C ALA A 258 13.84 -22.27 5.88
N ARG A 259 12.97 -21.58 6.60
CA ARG A 259 11.73 -22.13 7.15
C ARG A 259 10.57 -21.24 6.79
N SER A 260 9.47 -21.87 6.44
CA SER A 260 8.23 -21.17 6.12
C SER A 260 7.06 -21.85 6.79
N PHE A 261 6.11 -21.05 7.26
CA PHE A 261 4.92 -21.54 7.94
C PHE A 261 3.68 -20.90 7.35
N VAL A 262 2.62 -21.70 7.23
CA VAL A 262 1.34 -21.30 6.67
C VAL A 262 0.29 -21.41 7.77
N VAL A 263 -0.45 -20.33 8.02
CA VAL A 263 -1.62 -20.32 8.90
C VAL A 263 -2.85 -20.25 8.00
N ARG A 264 -3.71 -21.26 8.10
CA ARG A 264 -4.95 -21.35 7.30
C ARG A 264 -6.10 -20.63 8.01
N ARG A 265 -7.02 -20.04 7.25
CA ARG A 265 -8.21 -19.38 7.82
C ARG A 265 -9.00 -20.39 8.67
N GLY A 266 -9.31 -20.01 9.91
CA GLY A 266 -10.03 -20.86 10.87
C GLY A 266 -9.14 -21.78 11.73
N SER A 267 -7.82 -21.67 11.60
CA SER A 267 -6.84 -22.34 12.46
C SER A 267 -5.82 -21.32 12.96
N ASP A 268 -5.43 -21.41 14.23
CA ASP A 268 -4.31 -20.63 14.78
C ASP A 268 -2.98 -21.43 14.80
N ALA A 269 -3.00 -22.68 14.35
CA ALA A 269 -1.81 -23.53 14.31
C ALA A 269 -1.01 -23.31 13.01
N PRO A 270 0.27 -22.87 13.08
CA PRO A 270 1.13 -22.77 11.90
C PRO A 270 1.55 -24.15 11.39
N GLU A 271 1.33 -24.40 10.10
CA GLU A 271 1.78 -25.59 9.37
C GLU A 271 3.15 -25.31 8.73
N GLU A 272 4.18 -26.10 9.02
CA GLU A 272 5.48 -25.93 8.37
C GLU A 272 5.43 -26.36 6.91
N MET A 273 5.86 -25.48 6.02
CA MET A 273 6.06 -25.75 4.61
C MET A 273 7.54 -26.04 4.37
N PRO A 274 7.92 -27.26 3.93
CA PRO A 274 9.29 -27.62 3.69
C PRO A 274 9.92 -26.73 2.61
N MET A 275 11.05 -26.10 2.95
CA MET A 275 11.82 -25.26 2.04
C MET A 275 13.08 -26.00 1.59
N ARG A 276 13.41 -25.91 0.30
CA ARG A 276 14.59 -26.54 -0.31
C ARG A 276 15.45 -25.48 -1.01
N LEU A 277 16.75 -25.43 -0.72
CA LEU A 277 17.68 -24.60 -1.48
C LEU A 277 17.89 -25.22 -2.86
N THR A 278 17.26 -24.67 -3.89
CA THR A 278 17.31 -25.25 -5.24
C THR A 278 18.00 -24.34 -6.25
N THR A 279 18.42 -23.14 -5.89
CA THR A 279 19.18 -22.27 -6.80
C THR A 279 20.24 -21.49 -6.08
N ALA A 280 21.46 -21.55 -6.61
CA ALA A 280 22.58 -20.68 -6.25
C ALA A 280 23.00 -19.88 -7.48
N TRP A 281 22.75 -18.57 -7.48
CA TRP A 281 23.09 -17.68 -8.59
C TRP A 281 24.27 -16.80 -8.20
N PHE A 282 25.43 -17.07 -8.81
CA PHE A 282 26.67 -16.37 -8.52
C PHE A 282 26.80 -15.08 -9.32
N VAL A 283 27.27 -14.02 -8.66
CA VAL A 283 27.70 -12.77 -9.27
C VAL A 283 29.15 -12.51 -8.83
N PRO A 284 30.12 -13.20 -9.47
CA PRO A 284 31.46 -13.36 -8.92
C PRO A 284 32.21 -12.04 -8.76
N HIS A 285 32.15 -11.14 -9.75
CA HIS A 285 32.82 -9.84 -9.74
C HIS A 285 32.27 -8.82 -8.73
N ARG A 286 31.14 -9.14 -8.09
CA ARG A 286 30.59 -8.39 -6.95
C ARG A 286 30.78 -9.13 -5.62
N GLU A 287 31.37 -10.32 -5.66
CA GLU A 287 31.51 -11.23 -4.53
C GLU A 287 30.16 -11.52 -3.86
N ARG A 288 29.13 -11.80 -4.67
CA ARG A 288 27.76 -12.11 -4.18
C ARG A 288 27.24 -13.44 -4.72
N VAL A 289 26.37 -14.06 -3.92
CA VAL A 289 25.50 -15.17 -4.35
C VAL A 289 24.06 -14.91 -3.93
N ILE A 290 23.12 -15.17 -4.84
CA ILE A 290 21.69 -15.19 -4.53
C ILE A 290 21.27 -16.65 -4.32
N LEU A 291 20.58 -16.90 -3.22
CA LEU A 291 20.10 -18.21 -2.79
C LEU A 291 18.58 -18.20 -2.86
N ILE A 292 18.01 -19.20 -3.54
CA ILE A 292 16.56 -19.31 -3.72
C ILE A 292 16.08 -20.61 -3.12
N TYR A 293 15.31 -20.48 -2.04
CA TYR A 293 14.68 -21.59 -1.37
C TYR A 293 13.24 -21.72 -1.84
N HIS A 294 12.85 -22.88 -2.35
CA HIS A 294 11.50 -23.13 -2.83
C HIS A 294 10.72 -24.00 -1.86
N GLY A 295 9.46 -23.61 -1.62
CA GLY A 295 8.48 -24.36 -0.85
C GLY A 295 7.17 -24.46 -1.62
N VAL A 296 6.41 -25.52 -1.37
CA VAL A 296 5.08 -25.71 -1.95
C VAL A 296 4.15 -26.29 -0.90
N THR A 297 2.93 -25.77 -0.84
CA THR A 297 1.83 -26.38 -0.07
C THR A 297 0.56 -26.43 -0.93
N PRO A 298 -0.28 -27.47 -0.81
CA PRO A 298 -1.59 -27.47 -1.42
C PRO A 298 -2.48 -26.40 -0.80
N VAL A 299 -3.29 -25.75 -1.63
CA VAL A 299 -4.30 -24.77 -1.21
C VAL A 299 -5.67 -25.21 -1.70
N ARG A 300 -6.71 -24.83 -0.95
CA ARG A 300 -8.09 -25.18 -1.31
C ARG A 300 -8.66 -24.23 -2.36
N ALA A 301 -8.16 -22.99 -2.40
CA ALA A 301 -8.61 -21.97 -3.34
C ALA A 301 -7.52 -21.61 -4.35
N PHE A 302 -7.92 -21.32 -5.59
CA PHE A 302 -7.01 -20.95 -6.69
C PHE A 302 -6.30 -19.60 -6.51
N ASP A 303 -6.66 -18.83 -5.48
CA ASP A 303 -6.02 -17.58 -5.08
C ASP A 303 -5.40 -17.67 -3.67
N ALA A 304 -5.33 -18.88 -3.10
CA ALA A 304 -4.88 -19.14 -1.75
C ALA A 304 -5.63 -18.33 -0.68
N SER A 305 -6.92 -18.00 -0.90
CA SER A 305 -7.76 -17.32 0.09
C SER A 305 -7.95 -18.11 1.40
N ASP A 306 -7.77 -19.44 1.37
CA ASP A 306 -7.71 -20.29 2.56
C ASP A 306 -6.44 -20.06 3.40
N VAL A 307 -5.44 -19.34 2.88
CA VAL A 307 -4.23 -18.96 3.60
C VAL A 307 -4.36 -17.57 4.21
N GLN A 308 -4.37 -17.52 5.54
CA GLN A 308 -4.42 -16.28 6.30
C GLN A 308 -3.07 -15.59 6.34
N THR A 309 -2.02 -16.32 6.72
CA THR A 309 -0.66 -15.78 6.91
C THR A 309 0.39 -16.75 6.36
N VAL A 310 1.43 -16.22 5.72
CA VAL A 310 2.66 -16.95 5.38
C VAL A 310 3.83 -16.28 6.09
N LEU A 311 4.60 -17.06 6.84
CA LEU A 311 5.81 -16.61 7.51
C LEU A 311 7.05 -17.13 6.76
N PHE A 312 8.09 -16.30 6.69
CA PHE A 312 9.40 -16.65 6.18
C PHE A 312 10.46 -16.36 7.26
N GLY A 313 11.40 -17.29 7.43
CA GLY A 313 12.58 -17.14 8.26
C GLY A 313 13.70 -18.06 7.78
N ALA A 314 14.85 -18.01 8.44
CA ALA A 314 15.91 -18.97 8.25
C ALA A 314 16.62 -19.25 9.57
N GLU A 315 17.16 -20.45 9.73
CA GLU A 315 17.87 -20.88 10.93
C GLU A 315 19.23 -21.43 10.55
N ALA A 316 20.18 -21.33 11.48
CA ALA A 316 21.46 -22.02 11.33
C ALA A 316 21.21 -23.53 11.30
N SER A 317 21.92 -24.23 10.42
CA SER A 317 21.79 -25.68 10.31
C SER A 317 22.02 -26.34 11.68
N GLY A 318 21.19 -27.34 12.02
CA GLY A 318 21.20 -28.04 13.30
C GLY A 318 20.56 -27.29 14.49
N HIS A 319 20.16 -26.02 14.35
CA HIS A 319 19.65 -25.18 15.45
C HIS A 319 18.20 -24.75 15.22
N ALA A 320 17.31 -25.71 15.03
CA ALA A 320 15.92 -25.42 14.72
C ALA A 320 15.09 -25.02 15.96
N ARG A 321 14.40 -23.87 15.90
CA ARG A 321 13.45 -23.44 16.94
C ARG A 321 12.15 -24.24 16.84
N PRO A 322 11.42 -24.45 17.95
CA PRO A 322 10.14 -25.15 17.93
C PRO A 322 9.08 -24.37 17.13
N ALA A 323 8.09 -25.07 16.57
CA ALA A 323 7.00 -24.44 15.81
C ALA A 323 6.21 -23.41 16.63
N ASP A 324 6.13 -23.61 17.96
CA ASP A 324 5.46 -22.69 18.89
C ASP A 324 6.08 -21.29 18.92
N TRP A 325 7.41 -21.20 18.73
CA TRP A 325 8.10 -19.92 18.61
C TRP A 325 7.53 -19.08 17.45
N TYR A 326 7.32 -19.72 16.30
CA TYR A 326 6.81 -19.04 15.11
C TYR A 326 5.36 -18.62 15.24
N ARG A 327 4.54 -19.38 15.98
CA ARG A 327 3.17 -18.96 16.31
C ARG A 327 3.19 -17.62 17.06
N GLN A 328 4.03 -17.52 18.07
CA GLN A 328 4.15 -16.31 18.88
C GLN A 328 4.68 -15.12 18.06
N VAL A 329 5.68 -15.34 17.20
CA VAL A 329 6.17 -14.30 16.28
C VAL A 329 5.07 -13.81 15.31
N ILE A 330 4.21 -14.72 14.81
CA ILE A 330 3.07 -14.35 13.97
C ILE A 330 2.09 -13.48 14.76
N GLU A 331 1.77 -13.83 16.00
CA GLU A 331 0.87 -13.04 16.85
C GLU A 331 1.41 -11.61 17.07
N TRP A 332 2.67 -11.49 17.53
CA TRP A 332 3.33 -10.20 17.74
C TRP A 332 3.33 -9.32 16.48
N ARG A 333 3.58 -9.91 15.30
CA ARG A 333 3.70 -9.18 14.04
C ARG A 333 2.38 -8.97 13.30
N THR A 334 1.24 -9.50 13.77
CA THR A 334 -0.03 -9.40 13.04
C THR A 334 -1.24 -8.96 13.85
N ARG A 335 -1.27 -9.22 15.16
CA ARG A 335 -2.43 -8.97 16.04
C ARG A 335 -2.13 -7.95 17.15
N ASP A 336 -0.87 -7.69 17.47
CA ASP A 336 -0.49 -6.69 18.47
C ASP A 336 -0.52 -5.26 17.90
N ASP A 337 -0.95 -4.31 18.72
CA ASP A 337 -1.00 -2.87 18.41
C ASP A 337 0.37 -2.31 17.98
N ARG A 338 1.45 -3.00 18.39
CA ARG A 338 2.86 -2.71 18.12
C ARG A 338 3.45 -3.60 17.02
N ALA A 339 2.63 -4.28 16.23
CA ALA A 339 3.07 -5.13 15.12
C ALA A 339 4.10 -4.47 14.19
N ALA A 340 3.99 -3.15 13.98
CA ALA A 340 4.94 -2.38 13.17
C ALA A 340 6.37 -2.33 13.77
N LEU A 341 6.51 -2.39 15.09
CA LEU A 341 7.80 -2.41 15.79
C LEU A 341 8.42 -3.81 15.76
N TYR A 342 7.63 -4.85 16.03
CA TYR A 342 8.11 -6.23 15.95
C TYR A 342 8.53 -6.63 14.54
N ALA A 343 7.96 -6.00 13.50
CA ALA A 343 8.37 -6.22 12.11
C ALA A 343 9.86 -5.87 11.85
N LEU A 344 10.46 -4.96 12.63
CA LEU A 344 11.85 -4.53 12.50
C LEU A 344 12.86 -5.46 13.21
N ARG A 345 12.38 -6.49 13.92
CA ARG A 345 13.21 -7.33 14.80
C ARG A 345 13.66 -8.62 14.11
N ASP A 346 14.68 -8.55 13.25
CA ASP A 346 15.12 -9.68 12.41
C ASP A 346 15.63 -10.90 13.20
N ARG A 347 16.17 -10.73 14.41
CA ARG A 347 16.67 -11.82 15.29
C ARG A 347 15.62 -12.92 15.60
N ASP A 348 14.34 -12.58 15.52
CA ASP A 348 13.25 -13.52 15.79
C ASP A 348 13.05 -14.52 14.64
N LEU A 349 13.55 -14.19 13.45
CA LEU A 349 13.37 -14.96 12.22
C LEU A 349 14.69 -15.33 11.53
N LEU A 350 15.83 -14.79 11.99
CA LEU A 350 17.17 -15.04 11.46
C LEU A 350 18.20 -15.20 12.58
N PRO A 351 19.27 -15.99 12.36
CA PRO A 351 20.40 -16.06 13.29
C PRO A 351 21.25 -14.79 13.20
N GLU A 352 21.54 -14.15 14.34
CA GLU A 352 22.27 -12.88 14.41
C GLU A 352 23.66 -12.96 13.76
N HIS A 353 24.37 -14.08 13.92
CA HIS A 353 25.72 -14.25 13.38
C HIS A 353 25.77 -14.29 11.84
N ALA A 354 24.63 -14.57 11.19
CA ALA A 354 24.55 -14.66 9.73
C ALA A 354 24.31 -13.31 9.06
N LEU A 355 23.94 -12.26 9.79
CA LEU A 355 23.66 -10.93 9.23
C LEU A 355 24.95 -10.11 9.09
N ALA A 356 25.09 -9.40 7.97
CA ALA A 356 26.13 -8.38 7.82
C ALA A 356 25.80 -7.15 8.70
N PRO A 357 26.80 -6.42 9.22
CA PRO A 357 26.58 -5.19 10.01
C PRO A 357 25.73 -4.13 9.29
N GLU A 358 25.91 -4.01 7.97
CA GLU A 358 25.16 -3.09 7.10
C GLU A 358 23.70 -3.54 6.87
N ALA A 359 23.40 -4.83 6.99
CA ALA A 359 22.02 -5.33 6.88
C ALA A 359 21.16 -4.97 8.10
N ALA A 360 21.80 -4.61 9.23
CA ALA A 360 21.16 -4.07 10.41
C ALA A 360 20.93 -2.54 10.34
N ALA A 361 21.40 -1.87 9.29
CA ALA A 361 21.26 -0.43 9.11
C ALA A 361 19.97 -0.05 8.37
N THR A 362 19.44 1.12 8.72
CA THR A 362 18.13 1.68 8.36
C THR A 362 17.85 1.71 6.84
N PRO A 363 16.63 1.38 6.38
CA PRO A 363 16.24 1.64 5.00
C PRO A 363 16.17 3.15 4.70
N GLU A 364 16.56 3.51 3.48
CA GLU A 364 16.52 4.88 2.92
C GLU A 364 15.13 5.55 3.08
N PRO A 365 15.07 6.88 3.29
CA PRO A 365 13.84 7.61 3.61
C PRO A 365 12.76 7.57 2.51
N THR A 366 13.12 7.20 1.29
CA THR A 366 12.20 7.09 0.14
C THR A 366 11.36 5.82 0.13
N GLN A 367 11.69 4.82 0.96
CA GLN A 367 10.98 3.52 1.02
C GLN A 367 10.14 3.33 2.28
N GLN A 368 10.03 4.35 3.14
CA GLN A 368 9.30 4.25 4.41
C GLN A 368 7.79 4.37 4.20
N SER A 369 7.04 3.44 4.80
CA SER A 369 5.57 3.48 4.76
C SER A 369 5.04 4.73 5.49
N ALA A 370 3.91 5.27 5.05
CA ALA A 370 3.26 6.44 5.67
C ALA A 370 3.05 6.27 7.19
N LYS A 371 2.78 5.03 7.65
CA LYS A 371 2.67 4.67 9.08
C LYS A 371 3.97 4.87 9.86
N GLN A 372 5.13 4.58 9.27
CA GLN A 372 6.44 4.77 9.93
C GLN A 372 6.82 6.25 10.01
N ARG A 373 6.44 7.05 8.99
CA ARG A 373 6.61 8.51 9.00
C ARG A 373 5.74 9.16 10.08
N GLN A 374 4.48 8.74 10.16
CA GLN A 374 3.51 9.19 11.14
C GLN A 374 3.91 8.78 12.57
N LEU A 375 4.51 7.60 12.77
CA LEU A 375 5.04 7.17 14.06
C LEU A 375 6.25 8.03 14.49
N ARG A 376 7.13 8.38 13.55
CA ARG A 376 8.28 9.26 13.82
C ARG A 376 7.86 10.71 14.11
N GLU A 377 6.83 11.21 13.42
CA GLU A 377 6.20 12.50 13.72
C GLU A 377 5.51 12.49 15.10
N ARG A 378 4.82 11.40 15.47
CA ARG A 378 4.24 11.26 16.82
C ARG A 378 5.31 11.20 17.92
N LEU A 379 6.50 10.68 17.63
CA LEU A 379 7.64 10.67 18.55
C LEU A 379 8.35 12.03 18.65
N SER A 380 8.17 12.93 17.67
CA SER A 380 8.72 14.29 17.70
C SER A 380 7.96 15.29 18.60
N VAL A 381 6.88 14.83 19.27
CA VAL A 381 6.01 15.65 20.14
C VAL A 381 6.58 15.81 21.57
N PHE A 382 7.73 15.22 21.90
CA PHE A 382 8.38 15.35 23.22
C PHE A 382 9.66 16.21 23.12
N PRO A 383 9.63 17.51 23.49
CA PRO A 383 10.78 18.40 23.30
C PRO A 383 11.91 18.22 24.33
N ASP A 384 11.65 17.59 25.48
CA ASP A 384 12.61 17.51 26.59
C ASP A 384 12.83 16.08 27.11
N ALA A 385 13.16 15.14 26.21
CA ALA A 385 13.86 13.93 26.63
C ALA A 385 15.38 14.25 26.66
N PRO A 386 16.11 13.95 27.75
CA PRO A 386 17.57 14.06 27.73
C PRO A 386 18.10 13.24 26.54
N ARG A 387 19.17 13.70 25.88
CA ARG A 387 19.82 13.03 24.74
C ARG A 387 20.25 11.60 25.11
N ALA A 388 19.30 10.68 25.15
CA ALA A 388 19.52 9.25 25.21
C ALA A 388 19.83 8.82 23.77
N GLN A 389 20.94 8.11 23.61
CA GLN A 389 21.36 7.54 22.34
C GLN A 389 20.18 6.83 21.68
N THR A 390 19.86 7.21 20.45
CA THR A 390 18.78 6.62 19.67
C THR A 390 19.06 5.12 19.55
N PRO A 391 18.21 4.22 20.09
CA PRO A 391 18.48 2.80 20.05
C PRO A 391 18.44 2.27 18.61
N ALA A 392 19.20 1.22 18.33
CA ALA A 392 19.17 0.54 17.04
C ALA A 392 17.74 0.04 16.72
N PRO A 393 17.32 0.00 15.44
CA PRO A 393 15.95 -0.34 15.03
C PRO A 393 15.44 -1.71 15.55
N ASP A 394 16.36 -2.64 15.78
CA ASP A 394 16.11 -4.00 16.30
C ASP A 394 15.78 -4.04 17.81
N ARG A 395 15.97 -2.93 18.53
CA ARG A 395 15.66 -2.76 19.97
C ARG A 395 14.58 -1.70 20.23
N LEU A 396 13.98 -1.15 19.16
CA LEU A 396 13.01 -0.06 19.27
C LEU A 396 11.71 -0.48 19.96
N ALA A 397 11.28 -1.74 19.79
CA ALA A 397 10.10 -2.29 20.45
C ALA A 397 10.25 -2.25 21.98
N GLU A 398 11.35 -2.80 22.51
CA GLU A 398 11.65 -2.84 23.95
C GLU A 398 11.81 -1.43 24.54
N PHE A 399 12.41 -0.51 23.78
CA PHE A 399 12.55 0.89 24.21
C PHE A 399 11.19 1.60 24.32
N VAL A 400 10.31 1.44 23.32
CA VAL A 400 8.96 2.03 23.34
C VAL A 400 8.13 1.42 24.46
N GLU A 401 8.23 0.11 24.70
CA GLU A 401 7.59 -0.58 25.83
C GLU A 401 8.02 0.01 27.18
N GLN A 402 9.32 0.20 27.37
CA GLN A 402 9.85 0.78 28.60
C GLN A 402 9.40 2.24 28.81
N GLN A 403 9.35 3.05 27.73
CA GLN A 403 8.91 4.44 27.82
C GLN A 403 7.40 4.58 28.03
N GLN A 404 6.59 3.69 27.43
CA GLN A 404 5.15 3.65 27.62
C GLN A 404 4.78 3.18 29.02
N ALA A 405 5.42 2.12 29.53
CA ALA A 405 5.22 1.69 30.91
C ALA A 405 5.53 2.82 31.90
N LEU A 406 6.61 3.58 31.67
CA LEU A 406 6.95 4.75 32.48
C LEU A 406 5.93 5.89 32.34
N ALA A 407 5.36 6.08 31.16
CA ALA A 407 4.34 7.11 30.90
C ALA A 407 2.97 6.73 31.50
N ASP A 408 2.60 5.46 31.46
CA ASP A 408 1.37 4.91 32.05
C ASP A 408 1.46 4.88 33.57
N GLU A 409 2.62 4.56 34.14
CA GLU A 409 2.89 4.69 35.57
C GLU A 409 2.79 6.15 36.03
N LYS A 410 3.35 7.09 35.26
CA LYS A 410 3.18 8.53 35.50
C LYS A 410 1.74 9.01 35.33
N ARG A 411 0.98 8.50 34.36
CA ARG A 411 -0.45 8.81 34.15
C ARG A 411 -1.31 8.26 35.28
N ALA A 412 -1.08 7.02 35.69
CA ALA A 412 -1.77 6.40 36.83
C ALA A 412 -1.47 7.16 38.13
N ALA A 413 -0.24 7.62 38.33
CA ALA A 413 0.12 8.52 39.43
C ALA A 413 -0.59 9.87 39.33
N LEU A 414 -0.71 10.46 38.13
CA LEU A 414 -1.43 11.72 37.91
C LEU A 414 -2.94 11.59 38.09
N GLU A 415 -3.52 10.43 37.73
CA GLU A 415 -4.93 10.10 37.92
C GLU A 415 -5.25 9.78 39.38
N ALA A 416 -4.36 9.10 40.10
CA ALA A 416 -4.44 8.91 41.55
C ALA A 416 -4.38 10.27 42.26
N MET A 417 -3.43 11.13 41.87
CA MET A 417 -3.33 12.51 42.37
C MET A 417 -4.57 13.34 42.01
N ARG A 418 -5.17 13.16 40.81
CA ARG A 418 -6.46 13.79 40.42
C ARG A 418 -7.64 13.30 41.25
N ARG A 419 -7.68 12.01 41.63
CA ARG A 419 -8.72 11.45 42.52
C ARG A 419 -8.58 11.97 43.95
N GLU A 420 -7.35 12.17 44.43
CA GLU A 420 -7.09 12.83 45.72
C GLU A 420 -7.38 14.34 45.68
N LEU A 421 -7.18 15.01 44.54
CA LEU A 421 -7.53 16.42 44.34
C LEU A 421 -9.04 16.66 44.15
N ALA A 422 -9.81 15.64 43.76
CA ALA A 422 -11.27 15.75 43.62
C ALA A 422 -12.03 15.69 44.97
N THR A 423 -11.37 15.29 46.05
CA THR A 423 -11.96 15.15 47.39
C THR A 423 -11.58 16.28 48.36
N SER A 424 -10.80 17.27 47.91
CA SER A 424 -10.33 18.38 48.75
C SER A 424 -11.05 19.70 48.41
N GLU A 425 -11.77 20.27 49.38
CA GLU A 425 -12.52 21.55 49.26
C GLU A 425 -11.64 22.83 49.16
N VAL A 426 -10.33 22.71 48.89
CA VAL A 426 -9.38 23.84 49.07
C VAL A 426 -8.94 24.52 47.76
N PHE A 427 -9.36 24.06 46.57
CA PHE A 427 -8.96 24.69 45.30
C PHE A 427 -10.06 25.55 44.66
N SER A 428 -10.34 26.70 45.28
CA SER A 428 -11.23 27.74 44.75
C SER A 428 -10.53 29.10 44.59
N VAL A 429 -9.31 29.16 44.05
CA VAL A 429 -8.70 30.45 43.66
C VAL A 429 -7.88 30.29 42.37
N GLY A 430 -8.33 30.94 41.29
CA GLY A 430 -7.43 31.42 40.23
C GLY A 430 -7.38 30.71 38.88
N ARG A 431 -8.48 30.17 38.33
CA ARG A 431 -8.56 29.94 36.87
C ARG A 431 -8.97 31.24 36.18
N ARG A 432 -8.06 31.90 35.44
CA ARG A 432 -8.47 32.94 34.49
C ARG A 432 -9.47 32.32 33.51
N ARG A 433 -10.68 32.87 33.47
CA ARG A 433 -11.77 32.45 32.56
C ARG A 433 -11.74 33.33 31.32
N GLY A 434 -11.68 32.73 30.14
CA GLY A 434 -11.73 33.45 28.86
C GLY A 434 -10.37 33.86 28.29
N PRO A 435 -10.35 34.66 27.21
CA PRO A 435 -9.16 34.97 26.44
C PRO A 435 -8.08 35.70 27.27
N PRO A 436 -6.79 35.61 26.88
CA PRO A 436 -5.71 36.25 27.59
C PRO A 436 -5.92 37.78 27.70
N GLY A 437 -5.87 38.30 28.93
CA GLY A 437 -6.19 39.69 29.24
C GLY A 437 -5.13 40.69 28.78
N ARG A 438 -5.16 41.06 27.50
CA ARG A 438 -4.75 42.35 26.93
C ARG A 438 -5.63 42.62 25.70
N ILE A 439 -6.55 43.57 25.86
CA ILE A 439 -7.45 44.06 24.80
C ILE A 439 -6.99 45.49 24.50
N ALA A 440 -6.25 45.70 23.42
CA ALA A 440 -6.18 47.04 22.85
C ALA A 440 -7.53 47.33 22.16
N PRO A 441 -8.21 48.45 22.42
CA PRO A 441 -9.34 48.86 21.61
C PRO A 441 -8.87 49.16 20.18
N ALA A 442 -9.69 48.82 19.19
CA ALA A 442 -9.40 49.05 17.77
C ALA A 442 -9.49 50.53 17.33
N ASP A 443 -9.68 51.48 18.25
CA ASP A 443 -9.64 52.93 17.99
C ASP A 443 -9.18 53.65 19.27
N GLU A 444 -7.88 53.87 19.43
CA GLU A 444 -7.39 54.95 20.29
C GLU A 444 -6.76 56.03 19.42
N ASP A 445 -7.46 57.17 19.37
CA ASP A 445 -7.03 58.44 18.81
C ASP A 445 -5.58 58.77 19.27
N PRO A 446 -4.60 58.91 18.35
CA PRO A 446 -3.19 59.16 18.69
C PRO A 446 -2.96 60.42 19.55
N ALA A 447 -3.97 61.29 19.65
CA ALA A 447 -3.85 62.59 20.30
C ALA A 447 -4.05 62.60 21.83
N ARG A 448 -4.46 61.49 22.48
CA ARG A 448 -4.78 61.51 23.93
C ARG A 448 -3.74 60.95 24.89
N HIS A 449 -2.63 60.38 24.40
CA HIS A 449 -1.54 59.92 25.25
C HIS A 449 -0.30 60.83 25.15
N ALA A 450 -0.43 62.06 25.66
CA ALA A 450 0.71 62.98 25.85
C ALA A 450 1.40 62.80 27.22
N GLY A 451 1.35 61.62 27.85
CA GLY A 451 1.87 61.48 29.21
C GLY A 451 2.08 60.06 29.72
N ALA A 452 2.91 59.25 29.06
CA ALA A 452 3.75 58.23 29.69
C ALA A 452 4.68 57.57 28.65
N LEU A 453 6.00 57.71 28.89
CA LEU A 453 7.14 56.90 28.40
C LEU A 453 7.08 56.32 26.98
N ALA A 454 7.92 56.87 26.10
CA ALA A 454 8.19 56.38 24.76
C ALA A 454 8.84 54.97 24.79
N GLU A 455 8.04 53.93 24.63
CA GLU A 455 8.51 52.56 24.37
C GLU A 455 9.05 52.43 22.94
N SER A 456 10.16 51.69 22.77
CA SER A 456 10.80 51.51 21.47
C SER A 456 9.91 50.71 20.49
N PRO A 457 9.98 51.00 19.18
CA PRO A 457 9.18 50.29 18.17
C PRO A 457 9.44 48.77 18.12
N ASP A 458 10.64 48.32 18.48
CA ASP A 458 11.01 46.90 18.51
C ASP A 458 10.29 46.12 19.63
N ILE A 459 10.11 46.72 20.81
CA ILE A 459 9.40 46.08 21.92
C ILE A 459 7.91 45.93 21.60
N ARG A 460 7.31 46.96 20.98
CA ARG A 460 5.91 46.90 20.52
C ARG A 460 5.69 45.85 19.43
N ALA A 461 6.68 45.61 18.57
CA ALA A 461 6.61 44.55 17.57
C ALA A 461 6.71 43.15 18.20
N LEU A 462 7.61 42.97 19.16
CA LEU A 462 7.78 41.71 19.90
C LEU A 462 6.56 41.36 20.76
N GLU A 463 5.94 42.34 21.42
CA GLU A 463 4.71 42.15 22.19
C GLU A 463 3.54 41.76 21.28
N ARG A 464 3.39 42.39 20.11
CA ARG A 464 2.37 42.02 19.12
C ARG A 464 2.54 40.58 18.63
N ASP A 465 3.77 40.17 18.34
CA ASP A 465 4.08 38.84 17.83
C ASP A 465 3.91 37.75 18.92
N ALA A 466 4.14 38.08 20.18
CA ALA A 466 3.82 37.22 21.31
C ALA A 466 2.30 37.10 21.53
N ASP A 467 1.57 38.20 21.46
CA ASP A 467 0.11 38.23 21.59
C ASP A 467 -0.60 37.49 20.45
N GLU A 468 -0.12 37.62 19.20
CA GLU A 468 -0.64 36.86 18.06
C GLU A 468 -0.41 35.36 18.21
N ARG A 469 0.77 34.94 18.71
CA ARG A 469 1.05 33.52 19.01
C ARG A 469 0.16 32.98 20.11
N LEU A 470 -0.05 33.77 21.17
CA LEU A 470 -0.93 33.40 22.28
C LEU A 470 -2.39 33.29 21.82
N ARG A 471 -2.85 34.20 20.95
CA ARG A 471 -4.17 34.14 20.32
C ARG A 471 -4.32 32.92 19.41
N GLY A 472 -3.30 32.59 18.62
CA GLY A 472 -3.30 31.40 17.78
C GLY A 472 -3.40 30.10 18.59
N LEU A 473 -2.68 30.02 19.72
CA LEU A 473 -2.79 28.90 20.65
C LEU A 473 -4.17 28.84 21.33
N TYR A 474 -4.70 29.99 21.77
CA TYR A 474 -6.03 30.08 22.37
C TYR A 474 -7.11 29.62 21.40
N GLN A 475 -7.04 30.07 20.15
CA GLN A 475 -7.96 29.71 19.07
C GLN A 475 -8.01 28.20 18.83
N GLN A 476 -6.92 27.46 19.04
CA GLN A 476 -6.89 26.01 18.83
C GLN A 476 -7.38 25.20 20.03
N CYS A 477 -7.37 25.78 21.24
CA CYS A 477 -7.50 25.05 22.50
C CYS A 477 -8.63 25.55 23.42
N ALA A 478 -9.37 26.61 23.05
CA ALA A 478 -10.38 27.26 23.89
C ALA A 478 -11.46 26.30 24.42
N GLN A 479 -11.79 25.24 23.68
CA GLN A 479 -12.78 24.24 24.09
C GLN A 479 -12.36 23.39 25.30
N HIS A 480 -11.07 23.31 25.62
CA HIS A 480 -10.56 22.60 26.79
C HIS A 480 -10.51 23.45 28.07
N GLN A 481 -11.02 24.68 28.03
CA GLN A 481 -11.11 25.60 29.16
C GLN A 481 -12.56 25.74 29.65
N ASP A 482 -12.71 26.18 30.91
CA ASP A 482 -14.02 26.49 31.50
C ASP A 482 -14.69 27.66 30.76
N ALA A 483 -16.00 27.55 30.53
CA ALA A 483 -16.75 28.56 29.79
C ALA A 483 -16.72 29.95 30.48
N PRO A 484 -16.43 31.04 29.75
CA PRO A 484 -16.59 32.40 30.25
C PRO A 484 -18.08 32.72 30.46
N ALA A 485 -18.37 33.60 31.43
CA ALA A 485 -19.75 34.00 31.72
C ALA A 485 -20.32 34.88 30.58
N ARG A 486 -21.60 34.71 30.26
CA ARG A 486 -22.32 35.63 29.37
C ARG A 486 -22.39 37.03 30.00
N LEU A 487 -22.33 38.07 29.18
CA LEU A 487 -22.51 39.45 29.63
C LEU A 487 -23.98 39.69 29.99
N HIS A 488 -24.24 40.41 31.09
CA HIS A 488 -25.59 40.71 31.57
C HIS A 488 -25.76 42.21 31.86
N GLY A 489 -27.02 42.68 31.89
CA GLY A 489 -27.38 44.03 32.35
C GLY A 489 -26.81 45.16 31.49
N ALA A 490 -26.17 46.15 32.13
CA ALA A 490 -25.63 47.33 31.44
C ALA A 490 -24.44 47.00 30.52
N ALA A 491 -23.58 46.05 30.90
CA ALA A 491 -22.40 45.66 30.10
C ALA A 491 -22.79 44.97 28.78
N ALA A 492 -23.84 44.14 28.81
CA ALA A 492 -24.38 43.51 27.59
C ALA A 492 -24.95 44.57 26.63
N ARG A 493 -25.76 45.51 27.14
CA ARG A 493 -26.33 46.61 26.34
C ARG A 493 -25.25 47.48 25.72
N ALA A 494 -24.28 47.91 26.52
CA ALA A 494 -23.16 48.72 26.03
C ALA A 494 -22.34 48.00 24.95
N ARG A 495 -22.07 46.69 25.12
CA ARG A 495 -21.34 45.90 24.11
C ARG A 495 -22.15 45.77 22.82
N ARG A 496 -23.45 45.48 22.92
CA ARG A 496 -24.35 45.36 21.77
C ARG A 496 -24.49 46.67 21.00
N GLU A 497 -24.64 47.81 21.70
CA GLU A 497 -24.69 49.14 21.09
C GLU A 497 -23.36 49.50 20.40
N CYS A 498 -22.22 49.17 21.02
CA CYS A 498 -20.90 49.37 20.43
C CYS A 498 -20.75 48.59 19.12
N VAL A 499 -21.12 47.30 19.11
CA VAL A 499 -21.08 46.47 17.89
C VAL A 499 -22.06 47.00 16.83
N ALA A 500 -23.25 47.43 17.22
CA ALA A 500 -24.25 47.99 16.29
C ALA A 500 -23.76 49.28 15.64
N SER A 501 -23.14 50.18 16.44
CA SER A 501 -22.53 51.41 15.94
C SER A 501 -21.37 51.13 14.99
N ALA A 502 -20.48 50.21 15.36
CA ALA A 502 -19.34 49.82 14.53
C ALA A 502 -19.79 49.19 13.21
N ALA A 503 -20.78 48.28 13.24
CA ALA A 503 -21.34 47.66 12.05
C ALA A 503 -22.02 48.69 11.12
N ALA A 504 -22.81 49.62 11.68
CA ALA A 504 -23.47 50.68 10.90
C ALA A 504 -22.47 51.67 10.28
N ALA A 505 -21.35 51.92 10.95
CA ALA A 505 -20.27 52.77 10.44
C ALA A 505 -19.27 52.04 9.53
N GLY A 506 -19.41 50.72 9.33
CA GLY A 506 -18.44 49.90 8.59
C GLY A 506 -17.07 49.81 9.26
N GLN A 507 -16.99 50.05 10.57
CA GLN A 507 -15.75 49.96 11.35
C GLN A 507 -15.33 48.50 11.55
N SER A 508 -14.02 48.29 11.69
CA SER A 508 -13.44 46.96 11.88
C SER A 508 -13.66 46.46 13.32
N LEU A 509 -14.14 45.24 13.47
CA LEU A 509 -14.24 44.50 14.74
C LEU A 509 -13.17 43.41 14.82
N GLN A 510 -12.10 43.54 14.04
CA GLN A 510 -11.00 42.57 13.97
C GLN A 510 -10.33 42.42 15.34
N GLY A 511 -10.22 41.18 15.81
CA GLY A 511 -9.58 40.88 17.09
C GLY A 511 -10.35 41.36 18.33
N ALA A 512 -11.58 41.87 18.17
CA ALA A 512 -12.39 42.39 19.26
C ALA A 512 -12.75 41.28 20.26
N ASP A 513 -12.78 41.63 21.55
CA ASP A 513 -13.33 40.76 22.57
C ASP A 513 -14.84 40.95 22.66
N LEU A 514 -15.58 39.96 22.16
CA LEU A 514 -17.03 39.87 22.16
C LEU A 514 -17.49 38.63 22.96
N THR A 515 -16.64 38.15 23.87
CA THR A 515 -16.91 37.00 24.72
C THR A 515 -18.20 37.23 25.52
N GLY A 516 -19.14 36.30 25.42
CA GLY A 516 -20.42 36.37 26.11
C GLY A 516 -21.37 37.48 25.63
N ALA A 517 -21.10 38.15 24.51
CA ALA A 517 -21.93 39.24 24.00
C ALA A 517 -23.29 38.73 23.48
N ASP A 518 -24.34 39.54 23.65
CA ASP A 518 -25.65 39.31 23.03
C ASP A 518 -25.74 40.07 21.71
N LEU A 519 -25.56 39.33 20.62
CA LEU A 519 -25.61 39.79 19.22
C LEU A 519 -26.79 39.16 18.46
N SER A 520 -27.76 38.60 19.18
CA SER A 520 -28.93 37.91 18.62
C SER A 520 -29.71 38.83 17.66
N GLY A 521 -30.06 38.33 16.47
CA GLY A 521 -30.86 39.04 15.47
C GLY A 521 -30.21 40.29 14.85
N MET A 522 -28.93 40.54 15.09
CA MET A 522 -28.23 41.72 14.55
C MET A 522 -27.94 41.57 13.05
N ASP A 523 -27.96 42.71 12.33
CA ASP A 523 -27.43 42.82 10.98
C ASP A 523 -25.93 43.10 11.04
N LEU A 524 -25.13 42.08 10.69
CA LEU A 524 -23.68 42.08 10.67
C LEU A 524 -23.15 41.71 9.27
N ARG A 525 -23.93 42.03 8.22
CA ARG A 525 -23.55 41.72 6.83
C ARG A 525 -22.26 42.43 6.45
N GLY A 526 -21.31 41.68 5.90
CA GLY A 526 -19.98 42.19 5.54
C GLY A 526 -19.12 42.64 6.73
N ALA A 527 -19.51 42.33 7.97
CA ALA A 527 -18.75 42.73 9.15
C ALA A 527 -17.33 42.13 9.12
N ARG A 528 -16.34 42.93 9.55
CA ARG A 528 -14.94 42.53 9.61
C ARG A 528 -14.62 42.06 11.03
N LEU A 529 -14.77 40.76 11.28
CA LEU A 529 -14.66 40.12 12.59
C LEU A 529 -13.43 39.18 12.69
N ALA A 530 -12.49 39.23 11.75
CA ALA A 530 -11.36 38.30 11.73
C ALA A 530 -10.63 38.27 13.10
N GLY A 531 -10.40 37.08 13.64
CA GLY A 531 -9.75 36.90 14.93
C GLY A 531 -10.52 37.41 16.16
N ALA A 532 -11.80 37.80 16.03
CA ALA A 532 -12.62 38.20 17.17
C ALA A 532 -12.89 37.01 18.11
N MET A 533 -12.94 37.31 19.41
CA MET A 533 -13.28 36.35 20.46
C MET A 533 -14.79 36.40 20.67
N LEU A 534 -15.51 35.37 20.25
CA LEU A 534 -16.98 35.24 20.31
C LEU A 534 -17.39 34.06 21.20
N GLU A 535 -16.53 33.70 22.14
CA GLU A 535 -16.77 32.56 23.00
C GLU A 535 -18.01 32.78 23.86
N ASN A 536 -18.93 31.81 23.86
CA ASN A 536 -20.22 31.89 24.55
C ASN A 536 -21.10 33.10 24.13
N ALA A 537 -20.86 33.70 22.96
CA ALA A 537 -21.69 34.78 22.43
C ALA A 537 -23.04 34.23 21.89
N ASP A 538 -24.08 35.05 21.98
CA ASP A 538 -25.39 34.77 21.39
C ASP A 538 -25.47 35.44 20.01
N LEU A 539 -25.42 34.65 18.94
CA LEU A 539 -25.55 35.09 17.55
C LEU A 539 -26.85 34.54 16.93
N SER A 540 -27.81 34.12 17.77
CA SER A 540 -29.03 33.48 17.30
C SER A 540 -29.82 34.43 16.39
N GLY A 541 -30.15 33.97 15.17
CA GLY A 541 -30.86 34.77 14.17
C GLY A 541 -30.09 35.94 13.55
N ALA A 542 -28.79 36.11 13.86
CA ALA A 542 -27.99 37.19 13.27
C ALA A 542 -27.74 36.98 11.77
N ASP A 543 -27.59 38.07 11.01
CA ASP A 543 -27.23 38.05 9.59
C ASP A 543 -25.75 38.44 9.41
N LEU A 544 -24.91 37.44 9.20
CA LEU A 544 -23.46 37.55 8.97
C LEU A 544 -23.10 37.29 7.49
N THR A 545 -24.05 37.53 6.57
CA THR A 545 -23.82 37.29 5.14
C THR A 545 -22.61 38.09 4.65
N GLY A 546 -21.64 37.41 4.01
CA GLY A 546 -20.40 38.00 3.51
C GLY A 546 -19.43 38.50 4.58
N ALA A 547 -19.67 38.21 5.87
CA ALA A 547 -18.78 38.63 6.95
C ALA A 547 -17.43 37.89 6.90
N ASP A 548 -16.38 38.57 7.36
CA ASP A 548 -15.06 37.97 7.57
C ASP A 548 -14.93 37.54 9.03
N LEU A 549 -15.09 36.24 9.27
CA LEU A 549 -14.94 35.55 10.55
C LEU A 549 -13.68 34.66 10.54
N SER A 550 -12.70 34.95 9.68
CA SER A 550 -11.47 34.17 9.62
C SER A 550 -10.76 34.19 10.97
N ARG A 551 -10.38 33.02 11.48
CA ARG A 551 -9.71 32.84 12.77
C ARG A 551 -10.51 33.26 14.02
N THR A 552 -11.83 33.39 13.94
CA THR A 552 -12.65 33.70 15.14
C THR A 552 -12.74 32.51 16.09
N VAL A 553 -12.94 32.81 17.38
CA VAL A 553 -13.24 31.81 18.41
C VAL A 553 -14.73 31.85 18.73
N LEU A 554 -15.50 30.97 18.11
CA LEU A 554 -16.96 30.80 18.27
C LEU A 554 -17.29 29.67 19.25
N VAL A 555 -16.35 29.31 20.13
CA VAL A 555 -16.51 28.19 21.05
C VAL A 555 -17.73 28.43 21.95
N ARG A 556 -18.65 27.46 22.02
CA ARG A 556 -19.93 27.57 22.76
C ARG A 556 -20.85 28.72 22.31
N ALA A 557 -20.63 29.33 21.14
CA ALA A 557 -21.51 30.36 20.62
C ALA A 557 -22.86 29.77 20.18
N ASP A 558 -23.94 30.54 20.32
CA ASP A 558 -25.25 30.18 19.80
C ASP A 558 -25.43 30.74 18.38
N LEU A 559 -25.39 29.87 17.37
CA LEU A 559 -25.57 30.22 15.96
C LEU A 559 -26.95 29.77 15.43
N THR A 560 -27.90 29.49 16.33
CA THR A 560 -29.23 29.02 15.96
C THR A 560 -29.91 30.00 15.00
N ARG A 561 -30.31 29.53 13.82
CA ARG A 561 -30.93 30.34 12.75
C ARG A 561 -30.08 31.51 12.23
N ALA A 562 -28.78 31.55 12.51
CA ALA A 562 -27.88 32.55 11.96
C ALA A 562 -27.66 32.34 10.46
N LYS A 563 -27.42 33.43 9.72
CA LYS A 563 -27.06 33.40 8.29
C LYS A 563 -25.58 33.73 8.13
N LEU A 564 -24.81 32.78 7.62
CA LEU A 564 -23.38 32.88 7.32
C LEU A 564 -23.14 32.70 5.82
N VAL A 565 -24.08 33.14 5.00
CA VAL A 565 -24.02 32.97 3.54
C VAL A 565 -22.82 33.72 2.99
N ASP A 566 -21.98 33.07 2.18
CA ASP A 566 -20.74 33.64 1.62
C ASP A 566 -19.76 34.20 2.66
N ALA A 567 -19.89 33.82 3.94
CA ALA A 567 -18.99 34.26 5.00
C ALA A 567 -17.64 33.53 4.92
N ARG A 568 -16.56 34.18 5.37
CA ARG A 568 -15.23 33.56 5.49
C ARG A 568 -15.03 33.09 6.91
N LEU A 569 -14.99 31.78 7.14
CA LEU A 569 -14.74 31.14 8.44
C LEU A 569 -13.42 30.35 8.45
N THR A 570 -12.46 30.71 7.59
CA THR A 570 -11.19 30.00 7.49
C THR A 570 -10.47 29.97 8.84
N ALA A 571 -10.08 28.79 9.29
CA ALA A 571 -9.49 28.51 10.59
C ALA A 571 -10.35 28.91 11.81
N ALA A 572 -11.65 29.20 11.66
CA ALA A 572 -12.49 29.50 12.82
C ALA A 572 -12.66 28.26 13.73
N ASN A 573 -12.75 28.48 15.04
CA ASN A 573 -13.04 27.42 16.02
C ASN A 573 -14.51 27.50 16.44
N LEU A 574 -15.32 26.53 16.00
CA LEU A 574 -16.75 26.41 16.31
C LEU A 574 -17.04 25.29 17.32
N SER A 575 -16.02 24.81 18.03
CA SER A 575 -16.18 23.73 19.01
C SER A 575 -17.26 24.03 20.05
N LEU A 576 -18.10 23.05 20.35
CA LEU A 576 -19.25 23.18 21.27
C LEU A 576 -20.30 24.25 20.87
N ALA A 577 -20.23 24.83 19.67
CA ALA A 577 -21.23 25.80 19.23
C ALA A 577 -22.59 25.14 18.99
N HIS A 578 -23.68 25.88 19.20
CA HIS A 578 -25.02 25.42 18.89
C HIS A 578 -25.39 25.84 17.47
N CYS A 579 -25.50 24.85 16.57
CA CYS A 579 -25.81 25.07 15.17
C CYS A 579 -27.10 24.35 14.80
N GLU A 580 -28.24 25.01 15.01
CA GLU A 580 -29.56 24.54 14.56
C GLU A 580 -30.12 25.51 13.52
N ARG A 581 -30.50 25.00 12.35
CA ARG A 581 -31.06 25.78 11.23
C ARG A 581 -30.14 26.92 10.77
N THR A 582 -28.84 26.75 10.90
CA THR A 582 -27.82 27.73 10.49
C THR A 582 -27.53 27.60 8.98
N ASP A 583 -27.38 28.72 8.28
CA ASP A 583 -27.10 28.75 6.85
C ASP A 583 -25.65 29.12 6.56
N PHE A 584 -24.82 28.14 6.22
CA PHE A 584 -23.42 28.27 5.81
C PHE A 584 -23.24 28.25 4.28
N SER A 585 -24.30 28.47 3.49
CA SER A 585 -24.22 28.36 2.03
C SER A 585 -23.15 29.29 1.43
N GLY A 586 -22.31 28.79 0.53
CA GLY A 586 -21.23 29.57 -0.11
C GLY A 586 -20.07 29.97 0.80
N SER A 587 -20.12 29.65 2.10
CA SER A 587 -19.07 30.01 3.05
C SER A 587 -17.78 29.19 2.87
N ASP A 588 -16.66 29.75 3.32
CA ASP A 588 -15.36 29.08 3.36
C ASP A 588 -15.01 28.67 4.80
N LEU A 589 -15.05 27.37 5.10
CA LEU A 589 -14.72 26.80 6.41
C LEU A 589 -13.41 26.01 6.41
N SER A 590 -12.52 26.28 5.45
CA SER A 590 -11.20 25.63 5.38
C SER A 590 -10.41 25.81 6.69
N ASP A 591 -9.71 24.76 7.12
CA ASP A 591 -8.92 24.70 8.36
C ASP A 591 -9.72 24.93 9.65
N GLY A 592 -11.05 24.97 9.58
CA GLY A 592 -11.93 25.14 10.74
C GLY A 592 -11.86 23.98 11.73
N ILE A 593 -12.22 24.26 12.99
CA ILE A 593 -12.22 23.29 14.08
C ILE A 593 -13.64 23.11 14.60
N PHE A 594 -14.14 21.88 14.54
CA PHE A 594 -15.43 21.48 15.07
C PHE A 594 -15.22 20.31 16.02
N GLU A 595 -15.31 20.56 17.32
CA GLU A 595 -15.28 19.52 18.35
C GLU A 595 -16.62 19.52 19.10
N GLN A 596 -17.24 18.35 19.23
CA GLN A 596 -18.49 18.16 19.99
C GLN A 596 -19.63 19.08 19.52
N VAL A 597 -19.75 19.28 18.20
CA VAL A 597 -20.79 20.12 17.60
C VAL A 597 -21.95 19.25 17.10
N HIS A 598 -23.18 19.65 17.42
CA HIS A 598 -24.38 19.07 16.83
C HIS A 598 -24.89 20.01 15.73
N LEU A 599 -24.78 19.55 14.48
CA LEU A 599 -25.28 20.27 13.30
C LEU A 599 -26.65 19.71 12.95
N ARG A 600 -27.71 20.51 13.18
CA ARG A 600 -29.09 20.10 12.90
C ARG A 600 -29.78 21.04 11.93
N ASP A 601 -30.37 20.50 10.88
CA ASP A 601 -31.09 21.28 9.85
C ASP A 601 -30.22 22.37 9.19
N CYS A 602 -28.89 22.16 9.12
CA CYS A 602 -27.93 23.13 8.61
C CYS A 602 -27.74 23.02 7.09
N ARG A 603 -27.50 24.16 6.43
CA ARG A 603 -27.20 24.22 4.99
C ARG A 603 -25.76 24.63 4.75
N PHE A 604 -25.06 23.88 3.91
CA PHE A 604 -23.67 24.09 3.49
C PHE A 604 -23.57 24.18 1.96
N ASN A 605 -24.66 24.52 1.27
CA ASN A 605 -24.72 24.44 -0.18
C ASN A 605 -23.66 25.33 -0.84
N GLY A 606 -22.82 24.78 -1.72
CA GLY A 606 -21.76 25.54 -2.39
C GLY A 606 -20.59 25.98 -1.48
N SER A 607 -20.57 25.58 -0.21
CA SER A 607 -19.48 25.91 0.72
C SER A 607 -18.17 25.20 0.38
N VAL A 608 -17.07 25.70 0.91
CA VAL A 608 -15.74 25.08 0.78
C VAL A 608 -15.28 24.58 2.15
N LEU A 609 -14.97 23.30 2.23
CA LEU A 609 -14.35 22.69 3.40
C LEU A 609 -13.06 21.99 2.93
N ALA A 610 -11.92 22.51 3.35
CA ALA A 610 -10.63 21.90 3.08
C ALA A 610 -9.85 21.77 4.39
N SER A 611 -9.37 20.55 4.69
CA SER A 611 -8.58 20.29 5.92
C SER A 611 -9.31 20.68 7.22
N THR A 612 -10.64 20.80 7.18
CA THR A 612 -11.50 21.08 8.33
C THR A 612 -11.53 19.86 9.25
N ARG A 613 -11.39 20.09 10.56
CA ARG A 613 -11.35 19.02 11.56
C ARG A 613 -12.72 18.87 12.22
N PHE A 614 -13.24 17.64 12.18
CA PHE A 614 -14.44 17.23 12.91
C PHE A 614 -14.07 16.17 13.94
N ASP A 615 -14.37 16.43 15.21
CA ASP A 615 -14.19 15.49 16.31
C ASP A 615 -15.45 15.42 17.16
N ALA A 616 -15.89 14.20 17.50
CA ALA A 616 -17.12 13.93 18.25
C ALA A 616 -18.38 14.73 17.81
N CYS A 617 -18.55 14.98 16.51
CA CYS A 617 -19.67 15.74 15.95
C CYS A 617 -20.85 14.85 15.54
N ARG A 618 -22.03 15.46 15.36
CA ARG A 618 -23.23 14.81 14.83
C ARG A 618 -23.85 15.64 13.72
N PHE A 619 -24.24 14.97 12.64
CA PHE A 619 -24.88 15.60 11.48
C PHE A 619 -26.30 15.05 11.34
N ASP A 620 -27.31 15.92 11.51
CA ASP A 620 -28.72 15.58 11.37
C ASP A 620 -29.41 16.54 10.38
N ALA A 621 -29.97 16.01 9.30
CA ALA A 621 -30.60 16.76 8.22
C ALA A 621 -29.70 17.88 7.65
N VAL A 622 -28.45 17.56 7.35
CA VAL A 622 -27.46 18.52 6.84
C VAL A 622 -27.32 18.43 5.31
N ASP A 623 -27.30 19.58 4.63
CA ASP A 623 -27.17 19.67 3.17
C ASP A 623 -25.80 20.25 2.75
N PHE A 624 -24.90 19.40 2.26
CA PHE A 624 -23.63 19.73 1.61
C PHE A 624 -23.75 19.82 0.08
N GLY A 625 -24.94 20.05 -0.45
CA GLY A 625 -25.19 20.05 -1.88
C GLY A 625 -24.32 21.05 -2.64
N ARG A 626 -23.65 20.63 -3.72
CA ARG A 626 -22.69 21.46 -4.48
C ARG A 626 -21.48 21.97 -3.68
N ALA A 627 -21.25 21.49 -2.46
CA ALA A 627 -20.09 21.88 -1.66
C ALA A 627 -18.79 21.30 -2.25
N THR A 628 -17.67 21.94 -1.96
CA THR A 628 -16.32 21.44 -2.27
C THR A 628 -15.64 20.94 -1.01
N LEU A 629 -15.46 19.62 -0.93
CA LEU A 629 -14.92 18.89 0.21
C LEU A 629 -13.53 18.35 -0.14
N ARG A 630 -12.48 18.79 0.56
CA ARG A 630 -11.08 18.42 0.28
C ARG A 630 -10.36 17.97 1.54
N GLU A 631 -9.70 16.81 1.46
CA GLU A 631 -8.80 16.33 2.52
C GLU A 631 -9.49 16.22 3.88
N LEU A 632 -10.68 15.61 3.89
CA LEU A 632 -11.48 15.45 5.09
C LEU A 632 -11.37 14.03 5.65
N ILE A 633 -11.25 13.94 6.96
CA ILE A 633 -11.19 12.67 7.69
C ILE A 633 -12.27 12.72 8.76
N PHE A 634 -13.18 11.75 8.72
CA PHE A 634 -14.19 11.54 9.75
C PHE A 634 -13.94 10.20 10.42
N ILE A 635 -13.88 10.22 11.75
CA ILE A 635 -13.67 9.04 12.59
C ILE A 635 -14.80 8.98 13.60
N GLU A 636 -15.51 7.84 13.66
CA GLU A 636 -16.56 7.60 14.66
C GLU A 636 -17.67 8.67 14.67
N GLN A 637 -18.04 9.18 13.49
CA GLN A 637 -19.06 10.21 13.31
C GLN A 637 -20.40 9.60 12.89
N SER A 638 -21.50 10.30 13.19
CA SER A 638 -22.86 9.90 12.80
C SER A 638 -23.48 10.88 11.81
N PHE A 639 -24.02 10.34 10.71
CA PHE A 639 -24.71 11.08 9.67
C PHE A 639 -26.14 10.56 9.53
N SER A 640 -27.12 11.45 9.72
CA SER A 640 -28.56 11.17 9.61
C SER A 640 -29.20 12.17 8.64
N GLY A 641 -29.81 11.69 7.55
CA GLY A 641 -30.50 12.54 6.58
C GLY A 641 -29.58 13.52 5.84
N VAL A 642 -28.31 13.15 5.61
CA VAL A 642 -27.29 14.05 5.06
C VAL A 642 -27.23 13.95 3.53
N SER A 643 -27.13 15.09 2.85
CA SER A 643 -26.97 15.17 1.40
C SER A 643 -25.61 15.75 1.01
N PHE A 644 -24.92 15.08 0.10
CA PHE A 644 -23.72 15.51 -0.63
C PHE A 644 -24.02 15.61 -2.13
N SER A 645 -25.27 15.87 -2.50
CA SER A 645 -25.70 15.84 -3.90
C SER A 645 -24.99 16.94 -4.72
N ASP A 646 -24.54 16.61 -5.93
CA ASP A 646 -23.75 17.51 -6.78
C ASP A 646 -22.44 18.04 -6.15
N ALA A 647 -21.99 17.49 -5.01
CA ALA A 647 -20.79 17.95 -4.33
C ALA A 647 -19.51 17.48 -5.06
N THR A 648 -18.43 18.23 -4.89
CA THR A 648 -17.09 17.83 -5.32
C THR A 648 -16.29 17.34 -4.13
N ILE A 649 -15.99 16.06 -4.07
CA ILE A 649 -15.27 15.40 -2.99
C ILE A 649 -13.90 14.95 -3.50
N ARG A 650 -12.84 15.41 -2.84
CA ARG A 650 -11.46 14.97 -3.13
C ARG A 650 -10.76 14.54 -1.85
N LYS A 651 -10.28 13.30 -1.80
CA LYS A 651 -9.58 12.72 -0.63
C LYS A 651 -10.43 12.80 0.65
N MET A 652 -11.51 12.03 0.70
CA MET A 652 -12.35 11.92 1.90
C MET A 652 -12.28 10.52 2.48
N LEU A 653 -12.03 10.43 3.78
CA LEU A 653 -11.92 9.18 4.52
C LEU A 653 -12.97 9.12 5.62
N LEU A 654 -13.73 8.02 5.65
CA LEU A 654 -14.80 7.73 6.59
C LEU A 654 -14.44 6.44 7.32
N MET A 655 -14.14 6.53 8.61
CA MET A 655 -13.74 5.38 9.44
C MET A 655 -14.75 5.17 10.56
N ARG A 656 -15.30 3.96 10.65
CA ARG A 656 -16.23 3.56 11.73
C ARG A 656 -17.39 4.55 11.90
N CYS A 657 -17.88 5.09 10.80
CA CYS A 657 -19.01 6.02 10.80
C CYS A 657 -20.33 5.27 10.73
N ALA A 658 -21.41 5.91 11.17
CA ALA A 658 -22.78 5.41 11.02
C ALA A 658 -23.53 6.27 10.00
N PHE A 659 -24.15 5.64 9.01
CA PHE A 659 -25.01 6.32 8.04
C PHE A 659 -26.48 5.97 8.27
N ALA A 660 -27.33 6.98 8.22
CA ALA A 660 -28.77 6.89 8.11
C ALA A 660 -29.22 7.84 6.99
N ASP A 661 -29.77 7.30 5.91
CA ASP A 661 -30.33 8.08 4.79
C ASP A 661 -29.37 9.14 4.20
N VAL A 662 -28.25 8.66 3.63
CA VAL A 662 -27.19 9.52 3.08
C VAL A 662 -27.20 9.51 1.55
N ARG A 663 -27.08 10.69 0.93
CA ARG A 663 -27.15 10.86 -0.53
C ARG A 663 -25.88 11.49 -1.10
N PHE A 664 -25.32 10.88 -2.13
CA PHE A 664 -24.22 11.35 -2.97
C PHE A 664 -24.64 11.48 -4.45
N SER A 665 -25.94 11.65 -4.71
CA SER A 665 -26.50 11.71 -6.06
C SER A 665 -25.80 12.77 -6.91
N ALA A 666 -25.36 12.39 -8.12
CA ALA A 666 -24.61 13.26 -9.04
C ALA A 666 -23.31 13.89 -8.49
N ALA A 667 -22.77 13.39 -7.36
CA ALA A 667 -21.52 13.89 -6.81
C ALA A 667 -20.30 13.47 -7.67
N SER A 668 -19.27 14.32 -7.66
CA SER A 668 -17.95 14.01 -8.23
C SER A 668 -16.98 13.64 -7.11
N ILE A 669 -16.61 12.37 -7.02
CA ILE A 669 -15.82 11.80 -5.93
C ILE A 669 -14.50 11.26 -6.47
N ASP A 670 -13.37 11.75 -5.96
CA ASP A 670 -12.02 11.31 -6.32
C ASP A 670 -11.17 11.04 -5.07
N GLY A 671 -10.74 9.78 -4.88
CA GLY A 671 -10.00 9.37 -3.69
C GLY A 671 -10.91 9.28 -2.46
N PHE A 672 -11.63 8.18 -2.32
CA PHE A 672 -12.64 8.01 -1.27
C PHE A 672 -12.43 6.70 -0.50
N GLY A 673 -12.41 6.76 0.83
CA GLY A 673 -12.21 5.59 1.67
C GLY A 673 -13.37 5.40 2.64
N ILE A 674 -13.97 4.22 2.65
CA ILE A 674 -14.92 3.79 3.68
C ILE A 674 -14.33 2.57 4.37
N VAL A 675 -14.14 2.67 5.68
CA VAL A 675 -13.59 1.61 6.52
C VAL A 675 -14.57 1.29 7.63
N GLU A 676 -14.99 0.04 7.74
CA GLU A 676 -15.82 -0.49 8.85
C GLU A 676 -17.07 0.35 9.13
N THR A 677 -17.74 0.82 8.08
CA THR A 677 -18.93 1.67 8.19
C THR A 677 -20.19 0.85 8.01
N GLN A 678 -21.21 1.16 8.82
CA GLN A 678 -22.53 0.55 8.75
C GLN A 678 -23.53 1.57 8.20
N ALA A 679 -24.20 1.21 7.11
CA ALA A 679 -25.31 1.99 6.59
C ALA A 679 -26.65 1.40 7.05
N SER A 680 -27.46 2.24 7.65
CA SER A 680 -28.88 2.01 7.91
C SER A 680 -29.70 2.91 6.97
N GLY A 681 -30.82 2.42 6.44
CA GLY A 681 -31.64 3.19 5.49
C GLY A 681 -31.05 3.27 4.07
N GLN A 682 -31.37 4.35 3.34
CA GLN A 682 -30.98 4.51 1.94
C GLN A 682 -29.60 5.15 1.79
N LEU A 683 -28.70 4.48 1.09
CA LEU A 683 -27.42 5.05 0.64
C LEU A 683 -27.44 5.22 -0.88
N ARG A 684 -27.35 6.45 -1.36
CA ARG A 684 -27.50 6.75 -2.80
C ARG A 684 -26.25 7.35 -3.41
N PHE A 685 -25.83 6.81 -4.53
CA PHE A 685 -24.76 7.26 -5.41
C PHE A 685 -25.26 7.36 -6.87
N ASP A 686 -26.58 7.52 -7.07
CA ASP A 686 -27.17 7.54 -8.41
C ASP A 686 -26.58 8.68 -9.25
N ARG A 687 -26.16 8.36 -10.48
CA ARG A 687 -25.46 9.27 -11.40
C ARG A 687 -24.16 9.89 -10.87
N ALA A 688 -23.61 9.41 -9.75
CA ALA A 688 -22.34 9.89 -9.22
C ALA A 688 -21.17 9.43 -10.10
N SER A 689 -20.09 10.21 -10.10
CA SER A 689 -18.80 9.81 -10.66
C SER A 689 -17.86 9.48 -9.51
N VAL A 690 -17.49 8.22 -9.33
CA VAL A 690 -16.64 7.72 -8.25
C VAL A 690 -15.36 7.14 -8.84
N ASN A 691 -14.24 7.82 -8.57
CA ASN A 691 -12.91 7.40 -9.00
C ASN A 691 -12.05 7.05 -7.79
N LYS A 692 -11.35 5.91 -7.84
CA LYS A 692 -10.41 5.45 -6.80
C LYS A 692 -11.04 5.44 -5.42
N ALA A 693 -12.03 4.56 -5.25
CA ALA A 693 -12.69 4.35 -3.97
C ALA A 693 -12.38 2.98 -3.37
N CYS A 694 -12.31 2.90 -2.05
CA CYS A 694 -12.00 1.67 -1.34
C CYS A 694 -12.99 1.42 -0.20
N PHE A 695 -13.62 0.25 -0.21
CA PHE A 695 -14.51 -0.23 0.85
C PHE A 695 -13.80 -1.37 1.58
N VAL A 696 -13.43 -1.16 2.85
CA VAL A 696 -12.59 -2.10 3.62
C VAL A 696 -13.29 -2.50 4.92
N GLY A 697 -13.11 -3.76 5.34
CA GLY A 697 -13.56 -4.24 6.65
C GLY A 697 -15.03 -4.68 6.70
N ARG A 698 -15.52 -5.35 5.65
CA ARG A 698 -16.91 -5.83 5.53
C ARG A 698 -17.94 -4.72 5.75
N CYS A 699 -17.86 -3.67 4.94
CA CYS A 699 -18.88 -2.62 4.95
C CYS A 699 -20.25 -3.22 4.56
N ASP A 700 -21.27 -2.90 5.35
CA ASP A 700 -22.66 -3.23 5.02
C ASP A 700 -23.32 -2.03 4.37
N ILE A 701 -23.46 -2.11 3.05
CA ILE A 701 -24.09 -1.11 2.19
C ILE A 701 -25.13 -1.77 1.29
N GLY A 702 -25.86 -2.75 1.84
CA GLY A 702 -27.01 -3.38 1.16
C GLY A 702 -28.04 -2.34 0.73
N ARG A 703 -28.71 -2.59 -0.40
CA ARG A 703 -29.71 -1.69 -1.02
C ARG A 703 -29.16 -0.32 -1.43
N ALA A 704 -27.84 -0.15 -1.51
CA ALA A 704 -27.25 1.06 -2.06
C ALA A 704 -27.60 1.24 -3.54
N ASP A 705 -27.87 2.49 -3.93
CA ASP A 705 -28.27 2.87 -5.29
C ASP A 705 -27.08 3.48 -6.04
N PHE A 706 -26.47 2.71 -6.94
CA PHE A 706 -25.43 3.12 -7.90
C PHE A 706 -25.99 3.25 -9.33
N SER A 707 -27.30 3.40 -9.51
CA SER A 707 -27.89 3.45 -10.85
C SER A 707 -27.31 4.60 -11.69
N PHE A 708 -26.95 4.30 -12.93
CA PHE A 708 -26.29 5.21 -13.87
C PHE A 708 -25.00 5.89 -13.34
N ALA A 709 -24.40 5.38 -12.26
CA ALA A 709 -23.14 5.88 -11.75
C ALA A 709 -21.97 5.52 -12.69
N THR A 710 -20.93 6.33 -12.66
CA THR A 710 -19.64 6.00 -13.29
C THR A 710 -18.64 5.63 -12.19
N LEU A 711 -18.28 4.36 -12.11
CA LEU A 711 -17.36 3.79 -11.14
C LEU A 711 -16.06 3.43 -11.86
N THR A 712 -14.92 3.92 -11.37
CA THR A 712 -13.61 3.62 -11.94
C THR A 712 -12.61 3.32 -10.83
N GLU A 713 -11.91 2.19 -10.93
CA GLU A 713 -10.91 1.75 -9.93
C GLU A 713 -11.50 1.68 -8.50
N VAL A 714 -12.72 1.15 -8.38
CA VAL A 714 -13.40 0.98 -7.08
C VAL A 714 -13.23 -0.44 -6.55
N ASN A 715 -12.83 -0.57 -5.28
CA ASN A 715 -12.65 -1.85 -4.61
C ASN A 715 -13.84 -2.17 -3.70
N PHE A 716 -14.64 -3.16 -4.09
CA PHE A 716 -15.80 -3.70 -3.36
C PHE A 716 -15.52 -5.10 -2.75
N ARG A 717 -14.25 -5.48 -2.55
CA ARG A 717 -13.91 -6.82 -2.05
C ARG A 717 -14.57 -7.11 -0.70
N GLU A 718 -15.10 -8.32 -0.56
CA GLU A 718 -15.77 -8.81 0.67
C GLU A 718 -16.92 -7.90 1.18
N THR A 719 -17.45 -6.99 0.34
CA THR A 719 -18.49 -6.01 0.72
C THR A 719 -19.90 -6.63 0.63
N GLN A 720 -20.81 -6.23 1.53
CA GLN A 720 -22.22 -6.63 1.46
C GLN A 720 -23.01 -5.64 0.60
N LEU A 721 -23.50 -6.11 -0.54
CA LEU A 721 -24.22 -5.35 -1.58
C LEU A 721 -25.56 -6.04 -1.92
N VAL A 722 -26.18 -6.68 -0.92
CA VAL A 722 -27.47 -7.38 -1.10
C VAL A 722 -28.52 -6.39 -1.58
N GLU A 723 -29.24 -6.72 -2.67
CA GLU A 723 -30.25 -5.87 -3.30
C GLU A 723 -29.74 -4.48 -3.76
N ALA A 724 -28.42 -4.32 -3.94
CA ALA A 724 -27.87 -3.08 -4.48
C ALA A 724 -28.27 -2.88 -5.95
N ASN A 725 -28.41 -1.62 -6.37
CA ASN A 725 -28.81 -1.25 -7.72
C ASN A 725 -27.64 -0.65 -8.50
N PHE A 726 -27.17 -1.33 -9.53
CA PHE A 726 -26.17 -0.89 -10.51
C PHE A 726 -26.78 -0.71 -11.91
N GLY A 727 -28.10 -0.61 -12.04
CA GLY A 727 -28.79 -0.50 -13.32
C GLY A 727 -28.25 0.65 -14.17
N GLY A 728 -27.79 0.33 -15.39
CA GLY A 728 -27.20 1.29 -16.33
C GLY A 728 -25.86 1.90 -15.91
N ALA A 729 -25.23 1.41 -14.84
CA ALA A 729 -23.95 1.94 -14.35
C ALA A 729 -22.79 1.62 -15.32
N ARG A 730 -21.77 2.47 -15.33
CA ARG A 730 -20.49 2.23 -16.00
C ARG A 730 -19.46 1.83 -14.96
N ILE A 731 -18.93 0.63 -15.06
CA ILE A 731 -18.07 -0.02 -14.07
C ILE A 731 -16.75 -0.38 -14.78
N GLY A 732 -15.72 0.43 -14.56
CA GLY A 732 -14.41 0.26 -15.17
C GLY A 732 -13.36 -0.16 -14.15
N ASN A 733 -12.73 -1.33 -14.34
CA ASN A 733 -11.66 -1.84 -13.47
C ASN A 733 -12.05 -1.87 -11.97
N CYS A 734 -13.29 -2.24 -11.66
CA CYS A 734 -13.75 -2.37 -10.28
C CYS A 734 -13.62 -3.83 -9.81
N ASP A 735 -13.22 -4.04 -8.55
CA ASP A 735 -13.01 -5.37 -7.97
C ASP A 735 -14.18 -5.77 -7.06
N PHE A 736 -14.97 -6.75 -7.47
CA PHE A 736 -16.08 -7.36 -6.71
C PHE A 736 -15.71 -8.74 -6.14
N THR A 737 -14.43 -9.06 -6.01
CA THR A 737 -13.99 -10.37 -5.50
C THR A 737 -14.54 -10.63 -4.09
N ASP A 738 -15.18 -11.79 -3.90
CA ASP A 738 -15.86 -12.19 -2.66
C ASP A 738 -16.99 -11.26 -2.19
N ALA A 739 -17.50 -10.36 -3.05
CA ALA A 739 -18.63 -9.48 -2.71
C ALA A 739 -19.97 -10.25 -2.71
N CYS A 740 -20.90 -9.81 -1.87
CA CYS A 740 -22.26 -10.37 -1.80
C CYS A 740 -23.25 -9.49 -2.56
N LEU A 741 -23.62 -9.88 -3.78
CA LEU A 741 -24.52 -9.16 -4.70
C LEU A 741 -25.86 -9.91 -4.89
N ARG A 742 -26.33 -10.58 -3.83
CA ARG A 742 -27.57 -11.36 -3.88
C ARG A 742 -28.76 -10.46 -4.24
N ALA A 743 -29.54 -10.86 -5.23
CA ALA A 743 -30.68 -10.09 -5.76
C ALA A 743 -30.34 -8.64 -6.19
N ALA A 744 -29.07 -8.36 -6.51
CA ALA A 744 -28.68 -7.06 -7.04
C ALA A 744 -29.20 -6.84 -8.47
N ASP A 745 -29.46 -5.58 -8.83
CA ASP A 745 -29.87 -5.17 -10.18
C ASP A 745 -28.65 -4.65 -10.95
N LEU A 746 -28.20 -5.35 -11.97
CA LEU A 746 -27.09 -4.95 -12.86
C LEU A 746 -27.57 -4.72 -14.30
N ARG A 747 -28.87 -4.49 -14.51
CA ARG A 747 -29.45 -4.40 -15.86
C ARG A 747 -28.80 -3.31 -16.69
N GLY A 748 -28.33 -3.66 -17.89
CA GLY A 748 -27.69 -2.71 -18.80
C GLY A 748 -26.39 -2.08 -18.29
N ALA A 749 -25.85 -2.56 -17.17
CA ALA A 749 -24.57 -2.08 -16.65
C ALA A 749 -23.42 -2.50 -17.57
N LYS A 750 -22.36 -1.70 -17.61
CA LYS A 750 -21.15 -1.99 -18.38
C LYS A 750 -19.99 -2.27 -17.45
N ALA A 751 -19.65 -3.54 -17.26
CA ALA A 751 -18.64 -4.02 -16.32
C ALA A 751 -17.49 -4.77 -17.03
N GLU A 752 -16.94 -4.16 -18.07
CA GLU A 752 -15.86 -4.73 -18.87
C GLU A 752 -14.59 -4.96 -18.02
N GLY A 753 -13.97 -6.14 -18.16
CA GLY A 753 -12.71 -6.50 -17.51
C GLY A 753 -12.75 -6.58 -15.98
N SER A 754 -13.91 -6.37 -15.35
CA SER A 754 -14.03 -6.27 -13.89
C SER A 754 -13.98 -7.66 -13.23
N PRO A 755 -13.22 -7.84 -12.13
CA PRO A 755 -13.23 -9.09 -11.36
C PRO A 755 -14.50 -9.28 -10.53
N PHE A 756 -15.17 -10.42 -10.71
CA PHE A 756 -16.30 -10.92 -9.90
C PHE A 756 -15.95 -12.28 -9.28
N VAL A 757 -14.69 -12.45 -8.92
CA VAL A 757 -14.14 -13.73 -8.49
C VAL A 757 -14.81 -14.17 -7.19
N ARG A 758 -15.47 -15.34 -7.18
CA ARG A 758 -16.31 -15.83 -6.05
C ARG A 758 -17.39 -14.86 -5.56
N ALA A 759 -17.80 -13.89 -6.38
CA ALA A 759 -18.93 -13.03 -6.04
C ALA A 759 -20.22 -13.86 -5.92
N ASP A 760 -21.06 -13.53 -4.95
CA ASP A 760 -22.39 -14.13 -4.81
C ASP A 760 -23.42 -13.29 -5.57
N LEU A 761 -23.75 -13.72 -6.78
CA LEU A 761 -24.73 -13.10 -7.68
C LEU A 761 -26.06 -13.89 -7.69
N THR A 762 -26.36 -14.64 -6.62
CA THR A 762 -27.59 -15.44 -6.51
C THR A 762 -28.83 -14.58 -6.71
N ARG A 763 -29.70 -14.95 -7.66
CA ARG A 763 -30.91 -14.21 -8.08
C ARG A 763 -30.67 -12.77 -8.55
N ALA A 764 -29.43 -12.40 -8.90
CA ALA A 764 -29.14 -11.09 -9.46
C ALA A 764 -29.73 -10.95 -10.88
N ASP A 765 -30.09 -9.72 -11.25
CA ASP A 765 -30.61 -9.38 -12.58
C ASP A 765 -29.47 -8.80 -13.43
N LEU A 766 -28.92 -9.61 -14.34
CA LEU A 766 -27.82 -9.24 -15.26
C LEU A 766 -28.32 -9.11 -16.71
N ARG A 767 -29.60 -8.76 -16.91
CA ARG A 767 -30.14 -8.62 -18.27
C ARG A 767 -29.47 -7.46 -19.00
N ASP A 768 -29.12 -7.70 -20.26
CA ASP A 768 -28.49 -6.68 -21.13
C ASP A 768 -27.16 -6.12 -20.57
N THR A 769 -26.55 -6.76 -19.57
CA THR A 769 -25.28 -6.34 -18.97
C THR A 769 -24.11 -6.65 -19.92
N ASP A 770 -23.16 -5.73 -20.01
CA ASP A 770 -21.91 -5.91 -20.74
C ASP A 770 -20.81 -6.41 -19.79
N LEU A 771 -20.41 -7.66 -19.95
CA LEU A 771 -19.43 -8.39 -19.14
C LEU A 771 -18.25 -8.88 -20.03
N ILE A 772 -17.93 -8.14 -21.10
CA ILE A 772 -16.75 -8.44 -21.94
C ILE A 772 -15.51 -8.61 -21.05
N ALA A 773 -14.79 -9.71 -21.24
CA ALA A 773 -13.56 -10.03 -20.51
C ALA A 773 -13.67 -9.99 -18.96
N ALA A 774 -14.88 -10.01 -18.40
CA ALA A 774 -15.07 -10.05 -16.95
C ALA A 774 -14.57 -11.38 -16.36
N TYR A 775 -14.06 -11.33 -15.14
CA TYR A 775 -13.50 -12.51 -14.46
C TYR A 775 -14.48 -13.02 -13.39
N LEU A 776 -15.35 -13.97 -13.75
CA LEU A 776 -16.37 -14.55 -12.87
C LEU A 776 -15.96 -15.90 -12.28
N ARG A 777 -14.66 -16.20 -12.19
CA ARG A 777 -14.19 -17.51 -11.72
C ARG A 777 -14.73 -17.81 -10.32
N GLY A 778 -15.41 -18.94 -10.14
CA GLY A 778 -15.97 -19.34 -8.85
C GLY A 778 -17.24 -18.59 -8.40
N ALA A 779 -17.80 -17.70 -9.23
CA ALA A 779 -18.98 -16.91 -8.87
C ALA A 779 -20.24 -17.78 -8.72
N LYS A 780 -21.16 -17.38 -7.82
CA LYS A 780 -22.47 -18.03 -7.65
C LYS A 780 -23.52 -17.30 -8.46
N LEU A 781 -24.16 -17.99 -9.39
CA LEU A 781 -25.17 -17.47 -10.33
C LEU A 781 -26.49 -18.24 -10.22
N ASP A 782 -26.74 -18.91 -9.10
CA ASP A 782 -27.97 -19.65 -8.81
C ASP A 782 -29.19 -18.72 -8.99
N GLY A 783 -30.13 -19.08 -9.87
CA GLY A 783 -31.31 -18.27 -10.22
C GLY A 783 -31.03 -16.90 -10.85
N ALA A 784 -29.80 -16.59 -11.26
CA ALA A 784 -29.46 -15.31 -11.89
C ALA A 784 -30.04 -15.18 -13.30
N ASP A 785 -30.41 -13.96 -13.71
CA ASP A 785 -30.96 -13.69 -15.04
C ASP A 785 -29.91 -13.03 -15.95
N LEU A 786 -29.27 -13.82 -16.83
CA LEU A 786 -28.24 -13.35 -17.78
C LEU A 786 -28.80 -13.18 -19.20
N ARG A 787 -30.12 -13.02 -19.37
CA ARG A 787 -30.70 -12.90 -20.72
C ARG A 787 -30.11 -11.69 -21.46
N ARG A 788 -29.62 -11.94 -22.68
CA ARG A 788 -28.94 -10.94 -23.54
C ARG A 788 -27.69 -10.30 -22.94
N ALA A 789 -27.10 -10.88 -21.89
CA ALA A 789 -25.81 -10.44 -21.38
C ALA A 789 -24.69 -10.70 -22.38
N ASN A 790 -23.72 -9.80 -22.47
CA ASN A 790 -22.55 -9.95 -23.32
C ASN A 790 -21.37 -10.50 -22.51
N LEU A 791 -21.01 -11.77 -22.74
CA LEU A 791 -19.96 -12.49 -22.01
C LEU A 791 -18.78 -12.83 -22.93
N PHE A 792 -18.55 -12.04 -23.97
CA PHE A 792 -17.44 -12.25 -24.89
C PHE A 792 -16.10 -12.25 -24.14
N ARG A 793 -15.33 -13.34 -24.27
CA ARG A 793 -14.04 -13.55 -23.55
C ARG A 793 -14.14 -13.52 -22.02
N ALA A 794 -15.33 -13.59 -21.43
CA ALA A 794 -15.48 -13.68 -19.99
C ALA A 794 -14.91 -15.01 -19.46
N ASN A 795 -14.37 -14.98 -18.25
CA ASN A 795 -13.91 -16.18 -17.55
C ASN A 795 -15.01 -16.68 -16.60
N LEU A 796 -15.67 -17.76 -17.01
CA LEU A 796 -16.77 -18.46 -16.35
C LEU A 796 -16.32 -19.80 -15.75
N SER A 797 -15.01 -20.01 -15.55
CA SER A 797 -14.51 -21.24 -14.92
C SER A 797 -15.04 -21.37 -13.49
N GLN A 798 -15.42 -22.58 -13.08
CA GLN A 798 -15.88 -22.92 -11.74
C GLN A 798 -17.09 -22.12 -11.24
N ILE A 799 -17.89 -21.53 -12.13
CA ILE A 799 -19.15 -20.89 -11.71
C ILE A 799 -20.14 -21.93 -11.16
N LEU A 800 -20.96 -21.50 -10.21
CA LEU A 800 -22.08 -22.29 -9.69
C LEU A 800 -23.38 -21.77 -10.29
N THR A 801 -24.16 -22.65 -10.91
CA THR A 801 -25.43 -22.34 -11.56
C THR A 801 -26.44 -23.45 -11.27
N ASP A 802 -27.72 -23.12 -11.27
CA ASP A 802 -28.82 -24.09 -11.11
C ASP A 802 -29.72 -24.12 -12.35
N ALA A 803 -30.83 -24.86 -12.28
CA ALA A 803 -31.82 -24.95 -13.35
C ALA A 803 -32.58 -23.63 -13.58
N ASP A 804 -32.58 -22.73 -12.61
CA ASP A 804 -33.29 -21.46 -12.65
C ASP A 804 -32.43 -20.34 -13.27
N THR A 805 -31.11 -20.53 -13.40
CA THR A 805 -30.22 -19.59 -14.08
C THR A 805 -30.61 -19.43 -15.56
N ARG A 806 -30.91 -18.19 -15.99
CA ARG A 806 -31.44 -17.89 -17.34
C ARG A 806 -30.36 -17.37 -18.28
N TRP A 807 -30.22 -18.01 -19.43
CA TRP A 807 -29.16 -17.71 -20.42
C TRP A 807 -29.67 -17.23 -21.78
N GLN A 808 -30.99 -17.06 -21.97
CA GLN A 808 -31.56 -16.85 -23.31
C GLN A 808 -30.99 -15.57 -23.97
N GLY A 809 -30.32 -15.76 -25.11
CA GLY A 809 -29.68 -14.66 -25.86
C GLY A 809 -28.33 -14.19 -25.29
N ALA A 810 -27.76 -14.83 -24.27
CA ALA A 810 -26.44 -14.48 -23.77
C ALA A 810 -25.34 -14.77 -24.80
N TYR A 811 -24.42 -13.82 -25.00
CA TYR A 811 -23.33 -13.97 -25.99
C TYR A 811 -22.06 -14.52 -25.35
N LEU A 812 -21.77 -15.81 -25.57
CA LEU A 812 -20.70 -16.55 -24.89
C LEU A 812 -19.49 -16.88 -25.78
N ASN A 813 -19.32 -16.17 -26.89
CA ASN A 813 -18.22 -16.44 -27.83
C ASN A 813 -16.86 -16.20 -27.15
N ARG A 814 -15.93 -17.15 -27.30
CA ARG A 814 -14.60 -17.17 -26.65
C ARG A 814 -14.62 -17.08 -25.11
N ALA A 815 -15.76 -17.30 -24.46
CA ALA A 815 -15.83 -17.38 -23.00
C ALA A 815 -15.12 -18.64 -22.50
N VAL A 816 -14.31 -18.51 -21.45
CA VAL A 816 -13.63 -19.64 -20.80
C VAL A 816 -14.59 -20.27 -19.81
N ARG A 817 -15.02 -21.52 -20.03
CA ARG A 817 -16.02 -22.20 -19.18
C ARG A 817 -15.44 -23.31 -18.31
N PHE A 818 -14.22 -23.72 -18.61
CA PHE A 818 -13.55 -24.82 -17.93
C PHE A 818 -12.45 -24.30 -16.99
N PRO A 819 -12.19 -25.01 -15.89
CA PRO A 819 -12.89 -26.21 -15.43
C PRO A 819 -14.30 -25.88 -14.96
N LEU A 820 -15.22 -26.83 -15.08
CA LEU A 820 -16.55 -26.72 -14.48
C LEU A 820 -16.43 -26.79 -12.95
N ALA A 821 -17.38 -26.21 -12.23
CA ALA A 821 -17.44 -26.40 -10.79
C ALA A 821 -17.80 -27.87 -10.47
N GLU A 822 -17.31 -28.38 -9.34
CA GLU A 822 -17.77 -29.67 -8.83
C GLU A 822 -19.28 -29.60 -8.57
N ALA A 823 -20.04 -30.60 -9.02
CA ALA A 823 -21.47 -30.66 -8.80
C ALA A 823 -21.75 -30.67 -7.29
N ARG A 824 -22.67 -29.81 -6.83
CA ARG A 824 -23.12 -29.82 -5.42
C ARG A 824 -23.77 -31.18 -5.15
N THR A 825 -23.13 -32.03 -4.35
CA THR A 825 -23.73 -33.27 -3.79
C THR A 825 -24.80 -32.96 -2.77
#